data_AF-A0A4V2G0F8-F1
#
_entry.id   AF-A0A4V2G0F8-F1
#
_cell.length_a   1.000
_cell.length_b   1.000
_cell.length_c   1.000
_cell.angle_alpha   90.00
_cell.angle_beta   90.00
_cell.angle_gamma   90.00
#
_symmetry.space_group_name_H-M   'P 1'
#
loop_
_entity.id
_entity.type
_entity.pdbx_description
1 polymer ?
#
loop_
_entity_poly.entity_id
_entity_poly.type
_entity_poly.pdbx_seq_one_letter_code
_entity_poly.pdbx_strand_id
1 'polypeptide(L)'
;MSYGAGAGRPGSWVRTRVQVNRQAHGDLEHRDPAVADAVGDFVQRLRDNRNNRALRLSFLRKAGDNGDLFLAHPDTHCMVLLLSTDGGDEMRVLAVRDGARARDELARLTVEINAVSGAVEVIDQSEVSENVVALPDRATPLFAAYDDQTLIDLGVIHSLLPAVRKVTTDEQFAKLLTHNLPELTRDVLLALRDHVEPDDVRRHITDEWRADDHVDTHDWARAARRPVSQAETDDDAVLGALGRSFDAWRLFLHPEQQRLAVADFKGSAKVTGGPGTGKTVVALHRVRHLVDRLPPGHSRPVLLTTYNTNLARDLEERLRLLGGDELLRRVDVKCVDALAHEIVRESRAEVGQPLGDDAAMNLWHLVRTEVNLPQYDADFLDSEFKHVILANRCGSWETYRRVGRPGRPRLGNAQKHEVWQLVQAYKNHLDTPPRRTTYALIADQAAELEQRRMARVEDQARYKDEQGGRDLVHREAGSGMWLKPRYQHIVVDEAQDLSASHWRMLRAMVRRGPNDIFLVGDAHQRIYGSRVVLGHQGIEIRGRASRRLTLNYRTTRQILGSANRLIDGAPFDDLDAGTDTLDGYRSVLTGLAPQFWRAPDRLTEMRAVATLIKERHDTHGTPYSAMAISAPDRDSVLEFANVLVKEFHLPAVELGKAGVRSDAEGVRIGTMHRFKGLEFQRVFLTSVGDGQVPHQRIEQYRVTNPDRYKQEEQKARSLVFVAATRARDELVVTWSGRASRFLPADADEIAYRVTDLLMQDGPPSGSAAA
;
A
#
# COMPACT_ATOMS: atom_id res chain seq x y z
N MET A 1 -65.34 34.00 -12.07
CA MET A 1 -64.46 34.03 -10.88
C MET A 1 -64.15 32.60 -10.48
N SER A 2 -62.89 32.33 -10.15
CA SER A 2 -62.22 31.02 -10.21
C SER A 2 -62.78 29.92 -9.31
N TYR A 3 -62.82 28.69 -9.83
CA TYR A 3 -62.74 27.46 -9.04
C TYR A 3 -61.73 26.51 -9.68
N GLY A 4 -61.02 25.77 -8.82
CA GLY A 4 -59.71 25.20 -9.10
C GLY A 4 -59.67 23.82 -9.76
N ALA A 5 -58.47 23.48 -10.21
CA ALA A 5 -58.02 22.15 -10.55
C ALA A 5 -56.61 21.96 -9.96
N GLY A 6 -56.47 20.98 -9.07
CA GLY A 6 -55.21 20.62 -8.44
C GLY A 6 -54.24 20.01 -9.45
N ALA A 7 -53.05 20.58 -9.57
CA ALA A 7 -51.94 19.99 -10.29
C ALA A 7 -51.24 18.95 -9.40
N GLY A 8 -51.31 17.68 -9.80
CA GLY A 8 -50.55 16.59 -9.19
C GLY A 8 -49.05 16.80 -9.32
N ARG A 9 -48.32 16.50 -8.23
CA ARG A 9 -46.86 16.45 -8.20
C ARG A 9 -46.36 15.31 -9.11
N PRO A 10 -45.32 15.50 -9.94
CA PRO A 10 -44.68 14.40 -10.66
C PRO A 10 -43.94 13.49 -9.67
N GLY A 11 -44.15 12.18 -9.81
CA GLY A 11 -43.62 11.14 -8.93
C GLY A 11 -42.10 11.08 -8.90
N SER A 12 -41.55 10.87 -7.69
CA SER A 12 -40.14 10.55 -7.46
C SER A 12 -39.83 9.17 -8.05
N TRP A 13 -39.00 9.12 -9.08
CA TRP A 13 -38.43 7.86 -9.56
C TRP A 13 -37.42 7.37 -8.51
N VAL A 14 -37.79 6.33 -7.75
CA VAL A 14 -36.85 5.62 -6.88
C VAL A 14 -35.89 4.85 -7.78
N ARG A 15 -34.61 5.23 -7.80
CA ARG A 15 -33.57 4.47 -8.53
C ARG A 15 -33.38 3.11 -7.85
N THR A 16 -33.48 2.04 -8.62
CA THR A 16 -33.21 0.67 -8.16
C THR A 16 -31.71 0.53 -7.87
N ARG A 17 -31.35 0.03 -6.68
CA ARG A 17 -29.93 -0.25 -6.36
C ARG A 17 -29.54 -1.56 -7.03
N VAL A 18 -28.46 -1.53 -7.80
CA VAL A 18 -27.94 -2.73 -8.49
C VAL A 18 -26.49 -2.97 -8.11
N GLN A 19 -26.21 -4.15 -7.56
CA GLN A 19 -24.86 -4.60 -7.15
C GLN A 19 -24.43 -5.84 -7.96
N VAL A 20 -23.13 -6.07 -8.07
CA VAL A 20 -22.58 -7.25 -8.77
C VAL A 20 -21.76 -8.05 -7.75
N ASN A 21 -22.04 -9.34 -7.64
CA ASN A 21 -21.38 -10.26 -6.70
C ASN A 21 -20.00 -10.68 -7.25
N ARG A 22 -19.07 -11.04 -6.35
CA ARG A 22 -17.71 -11.53 -6.64
C ARG A 22 -17.69 -12.69 -7.65
N GLN A 23 -18.64 -13.64 -7.58
CA GLN A 23 -18.70 -14.73 -8.56
C GLN A 23 -19.02 -14.20 -9.97
N ALA A 24 -20.00 -13.31 -10.10
CA ALA A 24 -20.27 -12.63 -11.36
C ALA A 24 -19.08 -11.78 -11.83
N HIS A 25 -18.29 -11.21 -10.91
CA HIS A 25 -17.08 -10.46 -11.26
C HIS A 25 -15.98 -11.38 -11.81
N GLY A 26 -15.70 -12.50 -11.14
CA GLY A 26 -14.78 -13.51 -11.64
C GLY A 26 -15.24 -14.10 -12.98
N ASP A 27 -16.54 -14.32 -13.16
CA ASP A 27 -17.11 -14.76 -14.44
C ASP A 27 -16.84 -13.76 -15.59
N LEU A 28 -16.72 -12.46 -15.30
CA LEU A 28 -16.48 -11.41 -16.30
C LEU A 28 -14.99 -11.23 -16.61
N GLU A 29 -14.10 -11.47 -15.64
CA GLU A 29 -12.64 -11.36 -15.83
C GLU A 29 -12.08 -12.39 -16.81
N HIS A 30 -12.70 -13.57 -16.90
CA HIS A 30 -12.27 -14.68 -17.77
C HIS A 30 -12.98 -14.69 -19.13
N ARG A 31 -13.71 -13.62 -19.48
CA ARG A 31 -14.54 -13.53 -20.68
C ARG A 31 -14.11 -12.41 -21.62
N ASP A 32 -14.60 -12.48 -22.86
CA ASP A 32 -14.36 -11.44 -23.86
C ASP A 32 -14.75 -10.06 -23.30
N PRO A 33 -13.90 -9.03 -23.44
CA PRO A 33 -14.20 -7.66 -23.02
C PRO A 33 -15.56 -7.13 -23.50
N ALA A 34 -16.04 -7.59 -24.66
CA ALA A 34 -17.37 -7.24 -25.17
C ALA A 34 -18.53 -7.70 -24.25
N VAL A 35 -18.36 -8.82 -23.55
CA VAL A 35 -19.33 -9.35 -22.57
C VAL A 35 -19.35 -8.48 -21.31
N ALA A 36 -18.18 -8.03 -20.85
CA ALA A 36 -18.07 -7.12 -19.71
C ALA A 36 -18.73 -5.76 -19.99
N ASP A 37 -18.52 -5.20 -21.18
CA ASP A 37 -19.18 -3.97 -21.61
C ASP A 37 -20.70 -4.15 -21.72
N ALA A 38 -21.17 -5.25 -22.29
CA ALA A 38 -22.59 -5.55 -22.41
C ALA A 38 -23.28 -5.69 -21.04
N VAL A 39 -22.62 -6.34 -20.07
CA VAL A 39 -23.12 -6.47 -18.70
C VAL A 39 -23.08 -5.14 -17.96
N GLY A 40 -22.06 -4.31 -18.16
CA GLY A 40 -21.98 -2.94 -17.64
C GLY A 40 -23.15 -2.07 -18.13
N ASP A 41 -23.41 -2.08 -19.44
CA ASP A 41 -24.53 -1.37 -20.06
C ASP A 41 -25.90 -1.90 -19.58
N PHE A 42 -25.99 -3.21 -19.34
CA PHE A 42 -27.19 -3.83 -18.78
C PHE A 42 -27.44 -3.38 -17.33
N VAL A 43 -26.41 -3.36 -16.48
CA VAL A 43 -26.49 -2.89 -15.09
C VAL A 43 -26.91 -1.43 -15.04
N GLN A 44 -26.38 -0.56 -15.92
CA GLN A 44 -26.81 0.84 -16.01
C GLN A 44 -28.29 0.97 -16.41
N ARG A 45 -28.73 0.21 -17.43
CA ARG A 45 -30.14 0.18 -17.84
C ARG A 45 -31.07 -0.32 -16.71
N LEU A 46 -30.60 -1.27 -15.91
CA LEU A 46 -31.34 -1.82 -14.77
C LEU A 46 -31.45 -0.80 -13.61
N ARG A 47 -30.41 0.00 -13.36
CA ARG A 47 -30.40 1.10 -12.37
C ARG A 47 -31.31 2.25 -12.79
N ASP A 48 -31.34 2.58 -14.08
CA ASP A 48 -32.14 3.68 -14.61
C ASP A 48 -33.63 3.36 -14.66
N ASN A 49 -34.00 2.15 -15.11
CA ASN A 49 -35.40 1.72 -15.15
C ASN A 49 -35.52 0.19 -15.16
N ARG A 50 -35.82 -0.41 -14.01
CA ARG A 50 -36.08 -1.85 -13.84
C ARG A 50 -37.17 -2.40 -14.76
N ASN A 51 -38.16 -1.59 -15.12
CA ASN A 51 -39.27 -2.01 -15.99
C ASN A 51 -38.97 -1.83 -17.49
N ASN A 52 -37.72 -1.54 -17.84
CA ASN A 52 -37.32 -1.42 -19.24
C ASN A 52 -37.47 -2.78 -19.95
N ARG A 53 -38.35 -2.83 -20.96
CA ARG A 53 -38.62 -4.04 -21.76
C ARG A 53 -37.36 -4.60 -22.45
N ALA A 54 -36.32 -3.78 -22.63
CA ALA A 54 -35.04 -4.22 -23.16
C ALA A 54 -34.24 -5.12 -22.20
N LEU A 55 -34.55 -5.14 -20.90
CA LEU A 55 -33.84 -5.94 -19.89
C LEU A 55 -34.18 -7.43 -19.93
N ARG A 56 -35.30 -7.80 -20.57
CA ARG A 56 -35.73 -9.20 -20.78
C ARG A 56 -35.61 -10.06 -19.51
N LEU A 57 -36.05 -9.54 -18.36
CA LEU A 57 -36.05 -10.26 -17.09
C LEU A 57 -37.05 -11.42 -17.15
N SER A 58 -36.57 -12.62 -16.86
CA SER A 58 -37.37 -13.84 -16.74
C SER A 58 -37.27 -14.39 -15.33
N PHE A 59 -38.40 -14.58 -14.66
CA PHE A 59 -38.42 -15.16 -13.32
C PHE A 59 -37.90 -16.60 -13.38
N LEU A 60 -36.99 -16.95 -12.46
CA LEU A 60 -36.43 -18.29 -12.34
C LEU A 60 -37.12 -19.06 -11.21
N ARG A 61 -36.98 -18.58 -9.97
CA ARG A 61 -37.57 -19.20 -8.76
C ARG A 61 -37.47 -18.25 -7.56
N LYS A 62 -38.19 -18.57 -6.48
CA LYS A 62 -38.03 -17.88 -5.19
C LYS A 62 -36.74 -18.33 -4.50
N ALA A 63 -36.01 -17.41 -3.87
CA ALA A 63 -34.85 -17.71 -3.02
C ALA A 63 -35.25 -17.93 -1.55
N GLY A 64 -36.37 -17.35 -1.11
CA GLY A 64 -36.90 -17.48 0.25
C GLY A 64 -38.10 -16.55 0.47
N ASP A 65 -38.31 -16.11 1.71
CA ASP A 65 -39.51 -15.35 2.09
C ASP A 65 -39.56 -13.95 1.48
N ASN A 66 -38.40 -13.30 1.32
CA ASN A 66 -38.26 -11.91 0.84
C ASN A 66 -37.25 -11.75 -0.32
N GLY A 67 -37.01 -12.80 -1.11
CA GLY A 67 -36.05 -12.79 -2.23
C GLY A 67 -36.48 -13.62 -3.44
N ASP A 68 -36.30 -13.07 -4.65
CA ASP A 68 -36.66 -13.69 -5.93
C ASP A 68 -35.45 -13.75 -6.88
N LEU A 69 -35.22 -14.89 -7.53
CA LEU A 69 -34.18 -15.06 -8.55
C LEU A 69 -34.73 -14.86 -9.96
N PHE A 70 -34.00 -14.12 -10.78
CA PHE A 70 -34.31 -13.82 -12.18
C PHE A 70 -33.14 -14.16 -13.11
N LEU A 71 -33.43 -14.49 -14.36
CA LEU A 71 -32.47 -14.57 -15.45
C LEU A 71 -32.69 -13.41 -16.43
N ALA A 72 -31.61 -12.80 -16.91
CA ALA A 72 -31.69 -11.72 -17.89
C ALA A 72 -30.69 -11.90 -19.04
N HIS A 73 -30.96 -11.21 -20.15
CA HIS A 73 -30.12 -11.20 -21.35
C HIS A 73 -29.56 -9.78 -21.57
N PRO A 74 -28.30 -9.52 -21.16
CA PRO A 74 -27.61 -8.27 -21.46
C PRO A 74 -27.44 -8.04 -22.97
N ASP A 75 -27.15 -9.11 -23.72
CA ASP A 75 -26.96 -9.16 -25.16
C ASP A 75 -27.36 -10.53 -25.77
N THR A 76 -26.88 -10.85 -26.99
CA THR A 76 -27.13 -12.13 -27.67
C THR A 76 -26.18 -13.26 -27.26
N HIS A 77 -25.12 -12.98 -26.51
CA HIS A 77 -24.04 -13.92 -26.24
C HIS A 77 -23.94 -14.33 -24.77
N CYS A 78 -24.51 -13.56 -23.84
CA CYS A 78 -24.46 -13.83 -22.41
C CYS A 78 -25.83 -13.78 -21.71
N MET A 79 -25.86 -14.39 -20.53
CA MET A 79 -26.97 -14.37 -19.58
C MET A 79 -26.46 -14.07 -18.18
N VAL A 80 -27.32 -13.46 -17.36
CA VAL A 80 -27.01 -13.13 -15.97
C VAL A 80 -28.07 -13.67 -15.03
N LEU A 81 -27.63 -14.18 -13.87
CA LEU A 81 -28.47 -14.53 -12.73
C LEU A 81 -28.58 -13.33 -11.79
N LEU A 82 -29.80 -12.99 -11.39
CA LEU A 82 -30.12 -11.83 -10.57
C LEU A 82 -30.87 -12.25 -9.30
N LEU A 83 -30.54 -11.66 -8.16
CA LEU A 83 -31.34 -11.70 -6.94
C LEU A 83 -32.04 -10.37 -6.73
N SER A 84 -33.35 -10.41 -6.54
CA SER A 84 -34.20 -9.27 -6.22
C SER A 84 -34.64 -9.36 -4.76
N THR A 85 -34.42 -8.30 -3.98
CA THR A 85 -34.87 -8.20 -2.58
C THR A 85 -35.74 -6.95 -2.39
N ASP A 86 -36.52 -6.92 -1.30
CA ASP A 86 -37.39 -5.79 -0.92
C ASP A 86 -38.39 -5.37 -2.02
N GLY A 87 -39.12 -6.33 -2.60
CA GLY A 87 -40.05 -6.05 -3.71
C GLY A 87 -39.35 -5.61 -5.01
N GLY A 88 -38.02 -5.69 -5.05
CA GLY A 88 -37.12 -5.38 -6.15
C GLY A 88 -36.73 -3.92 -6.27
N ASP A 89 -36.71 -3.21 -5.15
CA ASP A 89 -35.98 -1.94 -5.00
C ASP A 89 -34.45 -2.18 -4.96
N GLU A 90 -34.03 -3.40 -4.63
CA GLU A 90 -32.64 -3.84 -4.62
C GLU A 90 -32.47 -5.10 -5.48
N MET A 91 -31.49 -5.06 -6.39
CA MET A 91 -31.20 -6.10 -7.38
C MET A 91 -29.70 -6.42 -7.35
N ARG A 92 -29.33 -7.69 -7.55
CA ARG A 92 -27.94 -8.13 -7.52
C ARG A 92 -27.62 -9.10 -8.62
N VAL A 93 -26.57 -8.86 -9.38
CA VAL A 93 -26.03 -9.84 -10.33
C VAL A 93 -25.21 -10.85 -9.56
N LEU A 94 -25.63 -12.11 -9.57
CA LEU A 94 -25.01 -13.20 -8.82
C LEU A 94 -23.99 -13.99 -9.64
N ALA A 95 -24.26 -14.24 -10.93
CA ALA A 95 -23.39 -14.97 -11.83
C ALA A 95 -23.63 -14.58 -13.30
N VAL A 96 -22.63 -14.79 -14.16
CA VAL A 96 -22.67 -14.53 -15.61
C VAL A 96 -22.22 -15.77 -16.39
N ARG A 97 -22.97 -16.17 -17.43
CA ARG A 97 -22.58 -17.27 -18.35
C ARG A 97 -22.78 -16.83 -19.80
N ASP A 98 -21.95 -17.32 -20.70
CA ASP A 98 -22.07 -17.09 -22.14
C ASP A 98 -22.27 -18.40 -22.92
N GLY A 99 -22.68 -18.28 -24.18
CA GLY A 99 -22.88 -19.42 -25.07
C GLY A 99 -24.24 -20.12 -24.94
N ALA A 100 -24.42 -21.18 -25.74
CA ALA A 100 -25.72 -21.82 -25.96
C ALA A 100 -26.31 -22.53 -24.72
N ARG A 101 -25.48 -22.82 -23.71
CA ARG A 101 -25.87 -23.51 -22.46
C ARG A 101 -26.00 -22.58 -21.26
N ALA A 102 -25.74 -21.28 -21.41
CA ALA A 102 -25.73 -20.31 -20.33
C ALA A 102 -27.00 -20.32 -19.47
N ARG A 103 -28.18 -20.50 -20.09
CA ARG A 103 -29.46 -20.59 -19.38
C ARG A 103 -29.52 -21.79 -18.44
N ASP A 104 -29.10 -22.96 -18.93
CA ASP A 104 -29.18 -24.22 -18.19
C ASP A 104 -28.14 -24.25 -17.07
N GLU A 105 -26.96 -23.68 -17.29
CA GLU A 105 -25.90 -23.54 -16.29
C GLU A 105 -26.31 -22.60 -15.15
N LEU A 106 -26.79 -21.40 -15.46
CA LEU A 106 -27.26 -20.46 -14.43
C LEU A 106 -28.48 -20.98 -13.66
N ALA A 107 -29.36 -21.75 -14.31
CA ALA A 107 -30.51 -22.34 -13.65
C ALA A 107 -30.13 -23.40 -12.61
N ARG A 108 -28.96 -24.05 -12.75
CA ARG A 108 -28.45 -25.10 -11.86
C ARG A 108 -27.71 -24.58 -10.64
N LEU A 109 -27.20 -23.34 -10.68
CA LEU A 109 -26.53 -22.73 -9.55
C LEU A 109 -27.47 -22.67 -8.34
N THR A 110 -27.00 -23.12 -7.19
CA THR A 110 -27.67 -22.99 -5.89
C THR A 110 -27.21 -21.68 -5.24
N VAL A 111 -28.15 -20.97 -4.62
CA VAL A 111 -27.87 -19.70 -3.90
C VAL A 111 -28.36 -19.90 -2.48
N GLU A 112 -27.50 -19.69 -1.48
CA GLU A 112 -27.81 -19.90 -0.05
C GLU A 112 -27.20 -18.78 0.83
N ILE A 113 -27.72 -18.62 2.05
CA ILE A 113 -27.17 -17.70 3.06
C ILE A 113 -26.30 -18.51 4.03
N ASN A 114 -25.05 -18.09 4.21
CA ASN A 114 -24.14 -18.73 5.14
C ASN A 114 -24.59 -18.51 6.60
N ALA A 115 -24.67 -19.57 7.41
CA ALA A 115 -25.18 -19.45 8.79
C ALA A 115 -24.23 -18.67 9.74
N VAL A 116 -22.94 -18.58 9.42
CA VAL A 116 -21.93 -17.89 10.26
C VAL A 116 -21.78 -16.44 9.84
N SER A 117 -21.51 -16.19 8.55
CA SER A 117 -21.29 -14.83 8.04
C SER A 117 -22.59 -14.10 7.68
N GLY A 118 -23.66 -14.85 7.42
CA GLY A 118 -24.90 -14.35 6.81
C GLY A 118 -24.72 -13.75 5.43
N ALA A 119 -23.66 -14.14 4.71
CA ALA A 119 -23.43 -13.70 3.35
C ALA A 119 -24.27 -14.51 2.34
N VAL A 120 -24.65 -13.87 1.22
CA VAL A 120 -25.29 -14.55 0.08
C VAL A 120 -24.23 -15.21 -0.80
N GLU A 121 -24.24 -16.54 -0.86
CA GLU A 121 -23.25 -17.36 -1.57
C GLU A 121 -23.90 -18.14 -2.72
N VAL A 122 -23.16 -18.35 -3.81
CA VAL A 122 -23.61 -19.01 -5.04
C VAL A 122 -22.70 -20.22 -5.30
N ILE A 123 -23.28 -21.37 -5.63
CA ILE A 123 -22.59 -22.67 -5.68
C ILE A 123 -23.09 -23.49 -6.86
N ASP A 124 -22.21 -24.17 -7.59
CA ASP A 124 -22.60 -25.18 -8.58
C ASP A 124 -22.55 -26.59 -7.95
N GLN A 125 -23.71 -27.20 -7.69
CA GLN A 125 -23.78 -28.53 -7.05
C GLN A 125 -23.55 -29.69 -8.04
N SER A 126 -23.74 -29.48 -9.34
CA SER A 126 -23.61 -30.53 -10.36
C SER A 126 -22.15 -30.98 -10.52
N GLU A 127 -21.24 -30.02 -10.67
CA GLU A 127 -19.81 -30.30 -10.86
C GLU A 127 -19.14 -30.91 -9.62
N VAL A 128 -19.57 -30.48 -8.44
CA VAL A 128 -19.09 -30.97 -7.15
C VAL A 128 -19.54 -32.42 -6.90
N SER A 129 -20.70 -32.81 -7.43
CA SER A 129 -21.27 -34.16 -7.23
C SER A 129 -20.82 -35.17 -8.28
N GLU A 130 -20.63 -34.75 -9.53
CA GLU A 130 -20.24 -35.63 -10.66
C GLU A 130 -18.77 -36.09 -10.59
N ASN A 131 -17.89 -35.29 -9.99
CA ASN A 131 -16.45 -35.56 -9.94
C ASN A 131 -15.96 -36.28 -8.68
N VAL A 132 -16.81 -36.39 -7.64
CA VAL A 132 -16.52 -37.21 -6.45
C VAL A 132 -17.10 -38.62 -6.68
N VAL A 133 -16.42 -39.40 -7.52
CA VAL A 133 -16.76 -40.81 -7.75
C VAL A 133 -16.43 -41.60 -6.48
N ALA A 134 -17.46 -42.12 -5.82
CA ALA A 134 -17.29 -43.05 -4.71
C ALA A 134 -16.73 -44.38 -5.23
N LEU A 135 -15.51 -44.74 -4.82
CA LEU A 135 -15.02 -46.12 -4.94
C LEU A 135 -15.74 -46.99 -3.90
N PRO A 136 -16.12 -48.25 -4.23
CA PRO A 136 -16.88 -49.08 -3.32
C PRO A 136 -16.04 -49.54 -2.12
N ASP A 137 -16.69 -49.46 -0.95
CA ASP A 137 -16.43 -50.11 0.34
C ASP A 137 -15.02 -50.01 0.96
N ARG A 138 -14.95 -49.22 2.05
CA ARG A 138 -13.98 -49.20 3.17
C ARG A 138 -13.01 -48.01 3.31
N ALA A 139 -13.24 -46.87 2.67
CA ALA A 139 -12.50 -45.65 3.00
C ALA A 139 -13.34 -44.72 3.90
N THR A 140 -12.83 -44.40 5.09
CA THR A 140 -13.45 -43.42 5.99
C THR A 140 -13.32 -42.02 5.36
N PRO A 141 -14.40 -41.23 5.25
CA PRO A 141 -14.32 -39.86 4.75
C PRO A 141 -13.32 -39.00 5.55
N LEU A 142 -12.60 -38.10 4.87
CA LEU A 142 -11.57 -37.26 5.50
C LEU A 142 -12.11 -36.43 6.67
N PHE A 143 -13.37 -36.01 6.57
CA PHE A 143 -14.06 -35.20 7.57
C PHE A 143 -15.02 -36.00 8.45
N ALA A 144 -14.92 -37.33 8.48
CA ALA A 144 -15.80 -38.19 9.27
C ALA A 144 -15.73 -37.94 10.79
N ALA A 145 -14.62 -37.37 11.27
CA ALA A 145 -14.41 -37.06 12.68
C ALA A 145 -15.28 -35.89 13.20
N TYR A 146 -15.81 -35.06 12.29
CA TYR A 146 -16.63 -33.90 12.63
C TYR A 146 -18.07 -34.16 12.21
N ASP A 147 -19.06 -33.83 13.05
CA ASP A 147 -20.47 -33.91 12.68
C ASP A 147 -20.89 -32.73 11.78
N ASP A 148 -22.03 -32.86 11.11
CA ASP A 148 -22.51 -31.84 10.15
C ASP A 148 -22.77 -30.50 10.83
N GLN A 149 -23.25 -30.52 12.08
CA GLN A 149 -23.53 -29.30 12.83
C GLN A 149 -22.25 -28.55 13.17
N THR A 150 -21.20 -29.26 13.55
CA THR A 150 -19.87 -28.70 13.83
C THR A 150 -19.29 -28.04 12.57
N LEU A 151 -19.42 -28.69 11.41
CA LEU A 151 -18.96 -28.13 10.15
C LEU A 151 -19.74 -26.85 9.78
N ILE A 152 -21.06 -26.85 9.95
CA ILE A 152 -21.91 -25.67 9.73
C ILE A 152 -21.53 -24.53 10.69
N ASP A 153 -21.37 -24.84 11.98
CA ASP A 153 -21.04 -23.87 13.02
C ASP A 153 -19.63 -23.27 12.85
N LEU A 154 -18.75 -23.95 12.10
CA LEU A 154 -17.43 -23.45 11.71
C LEU A 154 -17.48 -22.62 10.42
N GLY A 155 -18.54 -22.72 9.62
CA GLY A 155 -18.74 -21.92 8.41
C GLY A 155 -18.79 -22.70 7.09
N VAL A 156 -18.90 -24.03 7.15
CA VAL A 156 -19.16 -24.88 5.98
C VAL A 156 -20.62 -24.77 5.57
N ILE A 157 -20.88 -24.52 4.29
CA ILE A 157 -22.25 -24.39 3.80
C ILE A 157 -22.95 -25.75 3.78
N HIS A 158 -24.21 -25.74 4.19
CA HIS A 158 -25.04 -26.94 4.30
C HIS A 158 -25.13 -27.74 3.00
N SER A 159 -25.33 -27.08 1.85
CA SER A 159 -25.40 -27.75 0.54
C SER A 159 -24.13 -28.48 0.11
N LEU A 160 -22.97 -28.16 0.67
CA LEU A 160 -21.69 -28.79 0.34
C LEU A 160 -21.40 -30.03 1.20
N LEU A 161 -22.12 -30.23 2.31
CA LEU A 161 -21.90 -31.37 3.21
C LEU A 161 -21.98 -32.73 2.51
N PRO A 162 -22.96 -33.01 1.61
CA PRO A 162 -23.02 -34.30 0.92
C PRO A 162 -21.79 -34.58 0.04
N ALA A 163 -21.13 -33.55 -0.46
CA ALA A 163 -19.91 -33.68 -1.25
C ALA A 163 -18.69 -33.86 -0.36
N VAL A 164 -18.56 -33.05 0.70
CA VAL A 164 -17.51 -33.15 1.72
C VAL A 164 -17.49 -34.54 2.35
N ARG A 165 -18.66 -35.16 2.58
CA ARG A 165 -18.81 -36.52 3.12
C ARG A 165 -18.37 -37.63 2.17
N LYS A 166 -18.28 -37.36 0.86
CA LYS A 166 -17.81 -38.33 -0.14
C LYS A 166 -16.30 -38.23 -0.38
N VAL A 167 -15.63 -37.19 0.13
CA VAL A 167 -14.19 -37.02 -0.02
C VAL A 167 -13.47 -37.99 0.91
N THR A 168 -12.72 -38.92 0.30
CA THR A 168 -11.97 -39.96 1.00
C THR A 168 -10.47 -39.89 0.75
N THR A 169 -10.02 -39.14 -0.27
CA THR A 169 -8.60 -39.01 -0.65
C THR A 169 -8.19 -37.54 -0.86
N ASP A 170 -6.89 -37.27 -0.75
CA ASP A 170 -6.32 -35.94 -1.00
C ASP A 170 -6.53 -35.44 -2.42
N GLU A 171 -6.53 -36.34 -3.40
CA GLU A 171 -6.79 -35.98 -4.79
C GLU A 171 -8.24 -35.51 -5.00
N GLN A 172 -9.20 -36.16 -4.33
CA GLN A 172 -10.61 -35.74 -4.33
C GLN A 172 -10.78 -34.41 -3.59
N PHE A 173 -10.02 -34.19 -2.51
CA PHE A 173 -10.05 -32.94 -1.76
C PHE A 173 -9.45 -31.77 -2.57
N ALA A 174 -8.31 -31.98 -3.24
CA ALA A 174 -7.72 -31.00 -4.13
C ALA A 174 -8.65 -30.62 -5.29
N LYS A 175 -9.36 -31.61 -5.88
CA LYS A 175 -10.40 -31.34 -6.88
C LYS A 175 -11.56 -30.53 -6.32
N LEU A 176 -12.02 -30.84 -5.11
CA LEU A 176 -13.05 -30.06 -4.42
C LEU A 176 -12.62 -28.58 -4.26
N LEU A 177 -11.35 -28.34 -3.92
CA LEU A 177 -10.79 -26.99 -3.73
C LEU A 177 -10.57 -26.21 -5.03
N THR A 178 -10.43 -26.88 -6.17
CA THR A 178 -10.33 -26.22 -7.49
C THR A 178 -11.65 -25.66 -7.99
N HIS A 179 -12.77 -25.99 -7.36
CA HIS A 179 -14.09 -25.43 -7.68
C HIS A 179 -14.35 -24.13 -6.91
N ASN A 180 -15.35 -23.36 -7.37
CA ASN A 180 -15.72 -22.07 -6.80
C ASN A 180 -16.41 -22.23 -5.41
N LEU A 181 -15.63 -22.65 -4.41
CA LEU A 181 -16.07 -22.76 -3.02
C LEU A 181 -16.02 -21.39 -2.33
N PRO A 182 -17.01 -21.07 -1.47
CA PRO A 182 -16.95 -19.85 -0.69
C PRO A 182 -15.78 -19.83 0.31
N GLU A 183 -15.21 -18.63 0.50
CA GLU A 183 -13.91 -18.38 1.15
C GLU A 183 -13.84 -18.97 2.57
N LEU A 184 -14.85 -18.70 3.41
CA LEU A 184 -14.94 -19.24 4.76
C LEU A 184 -15.01 -20.77 4.77
N THR A 185 -15.83 -21.37 3.89
CA THR A 185 -15.96 -22.83 3.80
C THR A 185 -14.65 -23.48 3.38
N ARG A 186 -13.95 -22.89 2.41
CA ARG A 186 -12.66 -23.40 1.93
C ARG A 186 -11.61 -23.39 3.04
N ASP A 187 -11.47 -22.25 3.73
CA ASP A 187 -10.43 -22.06 4.74
C ASP A 187 -10.66 -22.95 5.97
N VAL A 188 -11.94 -23.17 6.35
CA VAL A 188 -12.34 -24.14 7.39
C VAL A 188 -11.99 -25.57 6.99
N LEU A 189 -12.30 -25.99 5.76
CA LEU A 189 -12.01 -27.36 5.30
C LEU A 189 -10.50 -27.61 5.20
N LEU A 190 -9.71 -26.61 4.79
CA LEU A 190 -8.24 -26.67 4.78
C LEU A 190 -7.68 -26.82 6.20
N ALA A 191 -8.14 -25.99 7.14
CA ALA A 191 -7.66 -26.05 8.53
C ALA A 191 -8.03 -27.39 9.21
N LEU A 192 -9.25 -27.89 8.98
CA LEU A 192 -9.65 -29.20 9.49
C LEU A 192 -8.89 -30.36 8.83
N ARG A 193 -8.46 -30.21 7.57
CA ARG A 193 -7.59 -31.18 6.88
C ARG A 193 -6.21 -31.22 7.53
N ASP A 194 -5.67 -30.07 7.91
CA ASP A 194 -4.37 -29.92 8.59
C ASP A 194 -4.43 -30.32 10.08
N HIS A 195 -5.51 -30.98 10.51
CA HIS A 195 -5.74 -31.43 11.87
C HIS A 195 -5.74 -30.30 12.93
N VAL A 196 -6.11 -29.09 12.51
CA VAL A 196 -6.38 -27.99 13.46
C VAL A 196 -7.66 -28.32 14.22
N GLU A 197 -7.60 -28.23 15.55
CA GLU A 197 -8.75 -28.51 16.42
C GLU A 197 -9.93 -27.56 16.10
N PRO A 198 -11.19 -28.04 16.11
CA PRO A 198 -12.37 -27.21 15.82
C PRO A 198 -12.46 -25.92 16.63
N ASP A 199 -12.03 -25.93 17.89
CA ASP A 199 -12.02 -24.73 18.75
C ASP A 199 -10.97 -23.70 18.31
N ASP A 200 -9.86 -24.14 17.70
CA ASP A 200 -8.84 -23.27 17.13
C ASP A 200 -9.24 -22.76 15.76
N VAL A 201 -9.88 -23.59 14.92
CA VAL A 201 -10.53 -23.14 13.67
C VAL A 201 -11.58 -22.08 13.98
N ARG A 202 -12.39 -22.29 15.03
CA ARG A 202 -13.40 -21.33 15.45
C ARG A 202 -12.78 -19.99 15.82
N ARG A 203 -11.75 -19.99 16.67
CA ARG A 203 -11.13 -18.77 17.19
C ARG A 203 -10.34 -17.98 16.14
N HIS A 204 -9.64 -18.65 15.24
CA HIS A 204 -8.69 -18.02 14.33
C HIS A 204 -9.22 -17.87 12.90
N ILE A 205 -10.31 -18.56 12.55
CA ILE A 205 -10.91 -18.50 11.21
C ILE A 205 -12.37 -18.07 11.36
N THR A 206 -13.23 -18.88 11.98
CA THR A 206 -14.68 -18.63 12.00
C THR A 206 -15.10 -17.31 12.69
N ASP A 207 -14.51 -16.98 13.84
CA ASP A 207 -14.88 -15.82 14.64
C ASP A 207 -14.57 -14.50 13.93
N GLU A 208 -13.59 -14.47 13.00
CA GLU A 208 -13.29 -13.31 12.18
C GLU A 208 -14.41 -12.99 11.16
N TRP A 209 -15.19 -14.00 10.77
CA TRP A 209 -16.26 -13.91 9.78
C TRP A 209 -17.66 -13.86 10.40
N ARG A 210 -17.76 -14.11 11.72
CA ARG A 210 -19.04 -14.18 12.42
C ARG A 210 -19.72 -12.82 12.42
N ALA A 211 -21.01 -12.81 12.09
CA ALA A 211 -21.81 -11.61 12.18
C ALA A 211 -22.02 -11.15 13.63
N ASP A 212 -22.00 -9.84 13.86
CA ASP A 212 -22.22 -9.22 15.19
C ASP A 212 -23.63 -9.48 15.75
N ASP A 213 -24.58 -9.85 14.89
CA ASP A 213 -25.99 -10.10 15.20
C ASP A 213 -26.46 -11.48 14.71
N HIS A 214 -27.51 -12.02 15.34
CA HIS A 214 -28.08 -13.32 14.98
C HIS A 214 -28.45 -13.38 13.50
N VAL A 215 -27.99 -14.45 12.81
CA VAL A 215 -28.20 -14.68 11.39
C VAL A 215 -29.49 -15.46 11.17
N ASP A 216 -30.47 -14.83 10.53
CA ASP A 216 -31.64 -15.53 9.99
C ASP A 216 -31.35 -15.90 8.53
N THR A 217 -31.24 -17.19 8.24
CA THR A 217 -30.95 -17.72 6.90
C THR A 217 -32.14 -17.63 5.95
N HIS A 218 -33.29 -17.15 6.40
CA HIS A 218 -34.48 -16.90 5.58
C HIS A 218 -34.71 -15.40 5.27
N ASP A 219 -34.00 -14.48 5.93
CA ASP A 219 -34.08 -13.04 5.69
C ASP A 219 -33.06 -12.56 4.64
N TRP A 220 -33.42 -12.79 3.37
CA TRP A 220 -32.59 -12.44 2.22
C TRP A 220 -32.33 -10.94 2.05
N ALA A 221 -33.26 -10.08 2.45
CA ALA A 221 -33.09 -8.64 2.38
C ALA A 221 -32.05 -8.15 3.39
N ARG A 222 -32.07 -8.69 4.62
CA ARG A 222 -31.07 -8.36 5.64
C ARG A 222 -29.71 -8.97 5.34
N ALA A 223 -29.66 -10.25 4.96
CA ALA A 223 -28.43 -10.93 4.53
C ALA A 223 -27.77 -10.16 3.37
N ALA A 224 -28.59 -9.72 2.41
CA ALA A 224 -28.12 -8.90 1.32
C ALA A 224 -27.40 -7.64 1.83
N ARG A 225 -28.00 -6.86 2.71
CA ARG A 225 -27.45 -5.57 3.18
C ARG A 225 -26.25 -5.69 4.14
N ARG A 226 -25.79 -6.89 4.48
CA ARG A 226 -24.67 -7.05 5.43
C ARG A 226 -23.35 -6.54 4.85
N PRO A 227 -22.47 -5.93 5.68
CA PRO A 227 -21.16 -5.46 5.23
C PRO A 227 -20.32 -6.54 4.55
N VAL A 228 -20.43 -7.81 4.95
CA VAL A 228 -19.71 -8.93 4.31
C VAL A 228 -20.27 -9.23 2.91
N SER A 229 -21.58 -9.06 2.69
CA SER A 229 -22.21 -9.13 1.36
C SER A 229 -22.11 -7.82 0.55
N GLN A 230 -21.72 -6.71 1.18
CA GLN A 230 -21.50 -5.40 0.55
C GLN A 230 -20.02 -5.09 0.32
N ALA A 231 -19.09 -5.78 0.99
CA ALA A 231 -17.64 -5.62 0.84
C ALA A 231 -17.09 -6.23 -0.47
N GLU A 232 -17.98 -6.58 -1.39
CA GLU A 232 -17.68 -7.22 -2.66
C GLU A 232 -18.24 -6.35 -3.79
N THR A 233 -17.35 -5.50 -4.30
CA THR A 233 -17.51 -4.57 -5.44
C THR A 233 -18.70 -3.62 -5.40
N ASP A 234 -18.58 -2.53 -4.63
CA ASP A 234 -19.50 -1.38 -4.69
C ASP A 234 -18.98 -0.20 -5.55
N ASP A 235 -17.77 -0.27 -6.13
CA ASP A 235 -17.21 0.90 -6.83
C ASP A 235 -17.04 0.71 -8.33
N ASP A 236 -18.10 1.00 -9.09
CA ASP A 236 -18.04 1.35 -10.53
C ASP A 236 -16.89 2.34 -10.83
N ALA A 237 -16.51 3.17 -9.85
CA ALA A 237 -15.40 4.11 -9.92
C ALA A 237 -14.01 3.42 -9.92
N VAL A 238 -13.83 2.36 -9.13
CA VAL A 238 -12.60 1.55 -9.10
C VAL A 238 -12.51 0.71 -10.37
N LEU A 239 -13.62 0.06 -10.77
CA LEU A 239 -13.70 -0.74 -12.00
C LEU A 239 -13.49 0.12 -13.26
N GLY A 240 -14.12 1.30 -13.32
CA GLY A 240 -13.93 2.28 -14.39
C GLY A 240 -12.54 2.90 -14.43
N ALA A 241 -11.75 2.81 -13.35
CA ALA A 241 -10.34 3.21 -13.31
C ALA A 241 -9.39 2.05 -13.66
N LEU A 242 -9.75 0.80 -13.35
CA LEU A 242 -9.01 -0.41 -13.75
C LEU A 242 -9.04 -0.63 -15.26
N GLY A 243 -10.16 -0.28 -15.93
CA GLY A 243 -10.25 -0.26 -17.40
C GLY A 243 -9.54 0.92 -18.09
N ARG A 244 -8.93 1.84 -17.34
CA ARG A 244 -8.14 2.98 -17.87
C ARG A 244 -6.65 2.68 -17.78
N SER A 245 -5.83 3.48 -18.46
CA SER A 245 -4.36 3.34 -18.41
C SER A 245 -3.83 3.32 -16.97
N PHE A 246 -2.69 2.65 -16.76
CA PHE A 246 -2.06 2.51 -15.45
C PHE A 246 -1.86 3.84 -14.70
N ASP A 247 -1.55 4.91 -15.44
CA ASP A 247 -1.38 6.24 -14.86
C ASP A 247 -2.70 6.86 -14.37
N ALA A 248 -3.83 6.58 -15.04
CA ALA A 248 -5.14 7.02 -14.58
C ALA A 248 -5.53 6.33 -13.27
N TRP A 249 -5.21 5.04 -13.15
CA TRP A 249 -5.40 4.28 -11.92
C TRP A 249 -4.51 4.82 -10.77
N ARG A 250 -3.25 5.16 -11.04
CA ARG A 250 -2.32 5.75 -10.06
C ARG A 250 -2.77 7.10 -9.50
N LEU A 251 -3.70 7.78 -10.17
CA LEU A 251 -4.28 9.08 -9.81
C LEU A 251 -5.71 8.98 -9.28
N PHE A 252 -6.31 7.79 -9.33
CA PHE A 252 -7.69 7.57 -8.93
C PHE A 252 -7.87 7.81 -7.42
N LEU A 253 -8.77 8.73 -7.09
CA LEU A 253 -9.15 9.08 -5.71
C LEU A 253 -10.51 8.48 -5.38
N HIS A 254 -10.52 7.56 -4.44
CA HIS A 254 -11.75 6.93 -3.96
C HIS A 254 -12.67 7.93 -3.25
N PRO A 255 -14.02 7.82 -3.30
CA PRO A 255 -14.94 8.73 -2.60
C PRO A 255 -14.66 8.89 -1.10
N GLU A 256 -14.23 7.82 -0.41
CA GLU A 256 -13.84 7.91 1.01
C GLU A 256 -12.55 8.72 1.23
N GLN A 257 -11.59 8.59 0.30
CA GLN A 257 -10.34 9.35 0.30
C GLN A 257 -10.59 10.83 -0.08
N GLN A 258 -11.57 11.07 -0.94
CA GLN A 258 -11.95 12.42 -1.39
C GLN A 258 -12.31 13.32 -0.22
N ARG A 259 -13.05 12.80 0.77
CA ARG A 259 -13.41 13.53 1.99
C ARG A 259 -12.18 14.08 2.72
N LEU A 260 -11.06 13.33 2.73
CA LEU A 260 -9.82 13.77 3.38
C LEU A 260 -9.06 14.79 2.52
N ALA A 261 -9.02 14.58 1.21
CA ALA A 261 -8.34 15.49 0.28
C ALA A 261 -8.96 16.89 0.26
N VAL A 262 -10.29 16.99 0.36
CA VAL A 262 -11.04 18.26 0.27
C VAL A 262 -11.44 18.87 1.61
N ALA A 263 -11.15 18.21 2.74
CA ALA A 263 -11.53 18.68 4.07
C ALA A 263 -10.80 19.98 4.48
N ASP A 264 -11.50 20.87 5.17
CA ASP A 264 -10.85 22.03 5.81
C ASP A 264 -10.43 21.70 7.24
N PHE A 265 -9.14 21.90 7.52
CA PHE A 265 -8.55 21.70 8.83
C PHE A 265 -8.19 23.06 9.45
N LYS A 266 -8.46 23.22 10.75
CA LYS A 266 -8.13 24.44 11.50
C LYS A 266 -6.62 24.66 11.71
N GLY A 267 -5.82 23.65 11.39
CA GLY A 267 -4.38 23.58 11.64
C GLY A 267 -3.77 22.41 10.87
N SER A 268 -2.73 21.82 11.44
CA SER A 268 -2.06 20.67 10.82
C SER A 268 -2.93 19.42 10.88
N ALA A 269 -2.85 18.59 9.85
CA ALA A 269 -3.61 17.36 9.71
C ALA A 269 -2.73 16.19 9.28
N LYS A 270 -3.12 14.99 9.70
CA LYS A 270 -2.41 13.74 9.46
C LYS A 270 -3.35 12.70 8.88
N VAL A 271 -2.91 12.06 7.81
CA VAL A 271 -3.51 10.84 7.28
C VAL A 271 -2.49 9.71 7.36
N THR A 272 -2.80 8.69 8.15
CA THR A 272 -2.03 7.45 8.18
C THR A 272 -2.74 6.37 7.39
N GLY A 273 -2.01 5.32 7.03
CA GLY A 273 -2.57 4.14 6.41
C GLY A 273 -1.44 3.22 5.97
N GLY A 274 -1.76 1.95 5.83
CA GLY A 274 -0.85 0.89 5.43
C GLY A 274 -0.53 0.94 3.93
N PRO A 275 0.24 -0.03 3.44
CA PRO A 275 0.60 -0.10 2.03
C PRO A 275 -0.63 -0.07 1.13
N GLY A 276 -0.52 0.62 0.00
CA GLY A 276 -1.55 0.61 -1.03
C GLY A 276 -2.89 1.30 -0.70
N THR A 277 -3.00 1.96 0.45
CA THR A 277 -4.23 2.67 0.86
C THR A 277 -4.50 4.01 0.16
N GLY A 278 -3.66 4.41 -0.79
CA GLY A 278 -3.86 5.64 -1.59
C GLY A 278 -3.43 6.96 -0.93
N LYS A 279 -2.62 6.91 0.13
CA LYS A 279 -2.06 8.09 0.83
C LYS A 279 -1.48 9.17 -0.11
N THR A 280 -0.61 8.74 -1.03
CA THR A 280 0.02 9.63 -2.02
C THR A 280 -1.01 10.30 -2.93
N VAL A 281 -2.06 9.58 -3.34
CA VAL A 281 -3.15 10.17 -4.14
C VAL A 281 -3.92 11.21 -3.32
N VAL A 282 -4.21 10.93 -2.05
CA VAL A 282 -4.82 11.93 -1.16
C VAL A 282 -3.96 13.18 -1.08
N ALA A 283 -2.63 13.05 -0.96
CA ALA A 283 -1.71 14.19 -0.95
C ALA A 283 -1.73 14.99 -2.27
N LEU A 284 -1.76 14.33 -3.43
CA LEU A 284 -1.82 15.02 -4.74
C LEU A 284 -3.13 15.78 -4.93
N HIS A 285 -4.27 15.14 -4.63
CA HIS A 285 -5.57 15.80 -4.71
C HIS A 285 -5.72 16.90 -3.65
N ARG A 286 -5.05 16.76 -2.50
CA ARG A 286 -4.97 17.81 -1.49
C ARG A 286 -4.24 19.04 -2.03
N VAL A 287 -3.11 18.87 -2.70
CA VAL A 287 -2.36 19.96 -3.33
C VAL A 287 -3.24 20.70 -4.34
N ARG A 288 -3.91 19.96 -5.24
CA ARG A 288 -4.87 20.53 -6.20
C ARG A 288 -5.94 21.36 -5.48
N HIS A 289 -6.59 20.78 -4.48
CA HIS A 289 -7.63 21.45 -3.71
C HIS A 289 -7.16 22.75 -3.05
N LEU A 290 -5.94 22.76 -2.50
CA LEU A 290 -5.36 23.96 -1.89
C LEU A 290 -5.06 25.05 -2.93
N VAL A 291 -4.52 24.67 -4.09
CA VAL A 291 -4.25 25.61 -5.19
C VAL A 291 -5.54 26.21 -5.74
N ASP A 292 -6.58 25.41 -5.92
CA ASP A 292 -7.88 25.85 -6.47
C ASP A 292 -8.56 26.92 -5.59
N ARG A 293 -8.25 26.97 -4.28
CA ARG A 293 -8.77 27.97 -3.35
C ARG A 293 -7.91 29.24 -3.24
N LEU A 294 -6.70 29.21 -3.79
CA LEU A 294 -5.81 30.36 -3.76
C LEU A 294 -6.19 31.34 -4.86
N PRO A 295 -6.04 32.66 -4.64
CA PRO A 295 -6.28 33.63 -5.70
C PRO A 295 -5.39 33.37 -6.91
N PRO A 296 -5.81 33.74 -8.13
CA PRO A 296 -4.98 33.66 -9.33
C PRO A 296 -3.64 34.37 -9.13
N GLY A 297 -2.55 33.80 -9.64
CA GLY A 297 -1.21 34.38 -9.51
C GLY A 297 -0.12 33.48 -10.06
N HIS A 298 1.12 33.99 -10.08
CA HIS A 298 2.30 33.28 -10.58
C HIS A 298 3.28 32.86 -9.48
N SER A 299 2.87 33.01 -8.21
CA SER A 299 3.65 32.54 -7.06
C SER A 299 3.44 31.04 -6.83
N ARG A 300 4.36 30.43 -6.08
CA ARG A 300 4.30 29.03 -5.63
C ARG A 300 3.97 28.93 -4.13
N PRO A 301 2.73 29.20 -3.72
CA PRO A 301 2.35 29.21 -2.31
C PRO A 301 2.25 27.81 -1.66
N VAL A 302 2.27 26.73 -2.44
CA VAL A 302 2.14 25.35 -1.92
C VAL A 302 3.44 24.58 -2.15
N LEU A 303 3.92 23.90 -1.10
CA LEU A 303 5.01 22.93 -1.18
C LEU A 303 4.44 21.51 -1.11
N LEU A 304 4.80 20.66 -2.06
CA LEU A 304 4.69 19.20 -1.96
C LEU A 304 6.09 18.63 -1.76
N THR A 305 6.30 17.93 -0.64
CA THR A 305 7.62 17.38 -0.32
C THR A 305 7.56 15.92 0.10
N THR A 306 8.67 15.23 -0.12
CA THR A 306 8.87 13.83 0.26
C THR A 306 10.35 13.60 0.60
N TYR A 307 10.66 12.45 1.19
CA TYR A 307 12.03 12.06 1.51
C TYR A 307 12.83 11.56 0.29
N ASN A 308 12.19 10.90 -0.67
CA ASN A 308 12.89 10.27 -1.79
C ASN A 308 12.92 11.19 -3.03
N THR A 309 14.12 11.46 -3.57
CA THR A 309 14.30 12.25 -4.80
C THR A 309 13.60 11.65 -6.02
N ASN A 310 13.51 10.32 -6.10
CA ASN A 310 12.83 9.63 -7.20
C ASN A 310 11.31 9.79 -7.08
N LEU A 311 10.78 9.69 -5.85
CA LEU A 311 9.37 9.94 -5.58
C LEU A 311 9.01 11.40 -5.83
N ALA A 312 9.87 12.37 -5.48
CA ALA A 312 9.59 13.79 -5.73
C ALA A 312 9.34 14.08 -7.23
N ARG A 313 10.10 13.45 -8.13
CA ARG A 313 9.87 13.57 -9.58
C ARG A 313 8.58 12.88 -10.01
N ASP A 314 8.33 11.66 -9.52
CA ASP A 314 7.08 10.93 -9.80
C ASP A 314 5.84 11.72 -9.34
N LEU A 315 5.91 12.36 -8.18
CA LEU A 315 4.86 13.25 -7.67
C LEU A 315 4.65 14.47 -8.56
N GLU A 316 5.72 15.07 -9.08
CA GLU A 316 5.64 16.21 -9.99
C GLU A 316 4.91 15.85 -11.29
N GLU A 317 5.25 14.70 -11.87
CA GLU A 317 4.62 14.18 -13.07
C GLU A 317 3.15 13.80 -12.83
N ARG A 318 2.86 13.09 -11.74
CA ARG A 318 1.48 12.77 -11.33
C ARG A 318 0.65 14.03 -11.12
N LEU A 319 1.23 15.08 -10.53
CA LEU A 319 0.55 16.36 -10.34
C LEU A 319 0.28 17.06 -11.68
N ARG A 320 1.23 17.00 -12.63
CA ARG A 320 1.05 17.48 -14.01
C ARG A 320 -0.06 16.74 -14.73
N LEU A 321 -0.13 15.42 -14.61
CA LEU A 321 -1.23 14.61 -15.17
C LEU A 321 -2.58 14.94 -14.52
N LEU A 322 -2.60 15.25 -13.22
CA LEU A 322 -3.81 15.54 -12.47
C LEU A 322 -4.42 16.93 -12.77
N GLY A 323 -3.59 17.95 -12.99
CA GLY A 323 -4.06 19.35 -13.10
C GLY A 323 -3.35 20.22 -14.14
N GLY A 324 -2.51 19.63 -14.98
CA GLY A 324 -1.76 20.33 -16.03
C GLY A 324 -0.66 21.26 -15.52
N ASP A 325 -0.03 21.98 -16.45
CA ASP A 325 1.06 22.91 -16.15
C ASP A 325 0.60 24.19 -15.42
N GLU A 326 -0.70 24.50 -15.42
CA GLU A 326 -1.27 25.59 -14.62
C GLU A 326 -1.20 25.27 -13.12
N LEU A 327 -1.60 24.05 -12.72
CA LEU A 327 -1.47 23.59 -11.34
C LEU A 327 0.01 23.56 -10.93
N LEU A 328 0.86 22.99 -11.78
CA LEU A 328 2.26 22.82 -11.47
C LEU A 328 3.00 24.15 -11.29
N ARG A 329 2.63 25.21 -12.04
CA ARG A 329 3.21 26.55 -11.87
C ARG A 329 2.97 27.16 -10.49
N ARG A 330 1.98 26.68 -9.74
CA ARG A 330 1.60 27.16 -8.40
C ARG A 330 2.21 26.34 -7.26
N VAL A 331 2.97 25.29 -7.55
CA VAL A 331 3.45 24.31 -6.55
C VAL A 331 4.96 24.12 -6.70
N ASP A 332 5.68 24.09 -5.58
CA ASP A 332 7.03 23.51 -5.55
C ASP A 332 6.92 22.04 -5.18
N VAL A 333 7.46 21.14 -6.01
CA VAL A 333 7.58 19.71 -5.70
C VAL A 333 9.06 19.40 -5.47
N LYS A 334 9.45 19.09 -4.23
CA LYS A 334 10.87 18.97 -3.87
C LYS A 334 11.16 17.84 -2.88
N CYS A 335 12.29 17.17 -3.06
CA CYS A 335 12.88 16.33 -2.02
C CYS A 335 13.30 17.23 -0.83
N VAL A 336 13.02 16.78 0.39
CA VAL A 336 13.25 17.59 1.60
C VAL A 336 14.72 17.94 1.83
N ASP A 337 15.65 17.02 1.53
CA ASP A 337 17.09 17.27 1.62
C ASP A 337 17.57 18.25 0.54
N ALA A 338 17.00 18.16 -0.67
CA ALA A 338 17.29 19.09 -1.75
C ALA A 338 16.81 20.51 -1.41
N LEU A 339 15.62 20.63 -0.82
CA LEU A 339 15.08 21.89 -0.32
C LEU A 339 15.95 22.48 0.80
N ALA A 340 16.41 21.65 1.75
CA ALA A 340 17.33 22.09 2.80
C ALA A 340 18.63 22.65 2.21
N HIS A 341 19.23 21.93 1.27
CA HIS A 341 20.46 22.36 0.59
C HIS A 341 20.27 23.67 -0.19
N GLU A 342 19.13 23.86 -0.85
CA GLU A 342 18.78 25.10 -1.56
C GLU A 342 18.76 26.30 -0.61
N ILE A 343 18.12 26.16 0.56
CA ILE A 343 17.99 27.23 1.57
C ILE A 343 19.35 27.66 2.12
N VAL A 344 20.21 26.69 2.46
CA VAL A 344 21.54 27.02 2.98
C VAL A 344 22.40 27.68 1.90
N ARG A 345 22.26 27.26 0.64
CA ARG A 345 22.95 27.91 -0.48
C ARG A 345 22.44 29.34 -0.72
N GLU A 346 21.14 29.58 -0.63
CA GLU A 346 20.54 30.91 -0.75
C GLU A 346 21.04 31.88 0.33
N SER A 347 21.29 31.39 1.55
CA SER A 347 21.77 32.23 2.64
C SER A 347 23.24 32.66 2.48
N ARG A 348 23.93 32.18 1.43
CA ARG A 348 25.38 32.38 1.20
C ARG A 348 26.24 31.97 2.40
N ALA A 349 25.74 31.05 3.22
CA ALA A 349 26.53 30.49 4.30
C ALA A 349 27.62 29.61 3.68
N GLU A 350 28.82 29.60 4.26
CA GLU A 350 29.84 28.62 3.89
C GLU A 350 29.32 27.22 4.28
N VAL A 351 28.99 26.42 3.28
CA VAL A 351 28.59 25.01 3.47
C VAL A 351 29.79 24.15 3.14
N GLY A 352 30.19 23.30 4.09
CA GLY A 352 31.19 22.27 3.83
C GLY A 352 30.73 21.30 2.74
N GLN A 353 31.67 20.55 2.17
CA GLN A 353 31.33 19.53 1.18
C GLN A 353 30.44 18.44 1.81
N PRO A 354 29.25 18.15 1.25
CA PRO A 354 28.37 17.11 1.78
C PRO A 354 29.01 15.74 1.67
N LEU A 355 29.11 15.04 2.80
CA LEU A 355 29.52 13.64 2.89
C LEU A 355 28.31 12.73 2.60
N GLY A 356 28.54 11.68 1.81
CA GLY A 356 27.62 10.56 1.73
C GLY A 356 27.64 9.73 3.01
N ASP A 357 26.64 8.87 3.19
CA ASP A 357 26.48 8.06 4.40
C ASP A 357 27.70 7.18 4.69
N ASP A 358 28.29 6.54 3.68
CA ASP A 358 29.50 5.71 3.84
C ASP A 358 30.70 6.53 4.34
N ALA A 359 30.88 7.74 3.81
CA ALA A 359 31.95 8.63 4.22
C ALA A 359 31.72 9.17 5.65
N ALA A 360 30.47 9.46 6.00
CA ALA A 360 30.09 9.83 7.36
C ALA A 360 30.32 8.68 8.36
N MET A 361 30.02 7.44 7.96
CA MET A 361 30.26 6.25 8.77
C MET A 361 31.75 5.97 8.97
N ASN A 362 32.54 6.07 7.90
CA ASN A 362 34.00 5.97 7.98
C ASN A 362 34.59 7.05 8.90
N LEU A 363 34.02 8.25 8.92
CA LEU A 363 34.44 9.30 9.84
C LEU A 363 34.13 8.94 11.30
N TRP A 364 32.97 8.34 11.58
CA TRP A 364 32.69 7.81 12.92
C TRP A 364 33.68 6.72 13.33
N HIS A 365 34.08 5.84 12.41
CA HIS A 365 35.11 4.83 12.66
C HIS A 365 36.50 5.44 12.97
N LEU A 366 36.85 6.52 12.29
CA LEU A 366 38.09 7.27 12.57
C LEU A 366 38.03 7.88 13.97
N VAL A 367 36.96 8.62 14.27
CA VAL A 367 36.80 9.36 15.54
C VAL A 367 36.81 8.44 16.76
N ARG A 368 36.14 7.28 16.71
CA ARG A 368 36.18 6.31 17.83
C ARG A 368 37.58 5.77 18.11
N THR A 369 38.41 5.68 17.08
CA THR A 369 39.77 5.17 17.17
C THR A 369 40.68 6.24 17.77
N GLU A 370 40.54 7.50 17.34
CA GLU A 370 41.32 8.63 17.85
C GLU A 370 41.01 8.98 19.30
N VAL A 371 39.73 8.99 19.68
CA VAL A 371 39.30 9.28 21.06
C VAL A 371 39.51 8.04 21.97
N ASN A 372 39.91 6.90 21.40
CA ASN A 372 40.17 5.64 22.11
C ASN A 372 38.96 5.13 22.90
N LEU A 373 37.77 5.19 22.28
CA LEU A 373 36.52 4.67 22.83
C LEU A 373 35.88 3.64 21.87
N PRO A 374 36.53 2.48 21.63
CA PRO A 374 36.10 1.49 20.64
C PRO A 374 34.81 0.74 21.03
N GLN A 375 34.36 0.85 22.28
CA GLN A 375 33.13 0.24 22.76
C GLN A 375 31.87 0.84 22.12
N TYR A 376 31.95 2.07 21.58
CA TYR A 376 30.84 2.70 20.88
C TYR A 376 30.89 2.37 19.39
N ASP A 377 29.80 1.78 18.93
CA ASP A 377 29.62 1.46 17.53
C ASP A 377 29.32 2.72 16.68
N ALA A 378 29.78 2.74 15.43
CA ALA A 378 29.64 3.89 14.55
C ALA A 378 28.17 4.17 14.18
N ASP A 379 27.37 3.13 13.92
CA ASP A 379 25.93 3.29 13.65
C ASP A 379 25.18 3.78 14.88
N PHE A 380 25.58 3.32 16.07
CA PHE A 380 25.05 3.84 17.32
C PHE A 380 25.34 5.35 17.47
N LEU A 381 26.60 5.76 17.23
CA LEU A 381 27.01 7.17 17.35
C LEU A 381 26.28 8.05 16.32
N ASP A 382 26.19 7.61 15.08
CA ASP A 382 25.46 8.34 14.03
C ASP A 382 23.98 8.50 14.38
N SER A 383 23.34 7.42 14.85
CA SER A 383 21.94 7.44 15.28
C SER A 383 21.72 8.33 16.50
N GLU A 384 22.61 8.30 17.49
CA GLU A 384 22.54 9.15 18.68
C GLU A 384 22.74 10.63 18.31
N PHE A 385 23.70 10.92 17.43
CA PHE A 385 23.95 12.25 16.91
C PHE A 385 22.74 12.80 16.16
N LYS A 386 22.21 12.07 15.17
CA LYS A 386 21.09 12.53 14.33
C LYS A 386 19.78 12.66 15.11
N HIS A 387 19.44 11.66 15.92
CA HIS A 387 18.09 11.54 16.46
C HIS A 387 17.94 11.93 17.93
N VAL A 388 19.04 12.11 18.68
CA VAL A 388 18.98 12.60 20.06
C VAL A 388 19.59 13.98 20.14
N ILE A 389 20.84 14.15 19.69
CA ILE A 389 21.58 15.42 19.84
C ILE A 389 21.01 16.48 18.90
N LEU A 390 20.99 16.24 17.58
CA LEU A 390 20.46 17.20 16.61
C LEU A 390 18.95 17.39 16.77
N ALA A 391 18.21 16.31 16.98
CA ALA A 391 16.76 16.37 17.16
C ALA A 391 16.32 17.26 18.34
N ASN A 392 17.09 17.28 19.43
CA ASN A 392 16.79 18.07 20.62
C ASN A 392 17.61 19.38 20.71
N ARG A 393 18.33 19.77 19.66
CA ARG A 393 19.18 20.98 19.61
C ARG A 393 20.20 21.03 20.75
N CYS A 394 20.83 19.91 21.03
CA CYS A 394 21.86 19.83 22.05
C CYS A 394 23.11 20.56 21.55
N GLY A 395 23.22 21.85 21.87
CA GLY A 395 24.41 22.66 21.62
C GLY A 395 25.49 22.51 22.69
N SER A 396 25.16 21.94 23.85
CA SER A 396 26.09 21.81 24.98
C SER A 396 25.92 20.49 25.73
N TRP A 397 26.91 20.16 26.55
CA TRP A 397 26.85 19.02 27.46
C TRP A 397 25.65 19.10 28.43
N GLU A 398 25.36 20.30 28.97
CA GLU A 398 24.30 20.52 29.95
C GLU A 398 22.91 20.23 29.38
N THR A 399 22.73 20.51 28.10
CA THR A 399 21.49 20.20 27.38
C THR A 399 21.41 18.70 27.10
N TYR A 400 22.45 18.10 26.54
CA TYR A 400 22.46 16.66 26.19
C TYR A 400 22.27 15.73 27.39
N ARG A 401 22.91 16.02 28.54
CA ARG A 401 22.77 15.16 29.73
C ARG A 401 21.32 15.04 30.22
N ARG A 402 20.50 16.08 30.02
CA ARG A 402 19.09 16.14 30.45
C ARG A 402 18.11 15.52 29.43
N VAL A 403 18.54 15.29 28.20
CA VAL A 403 17.65 14.75 27.15
C VAL A 403 17.27 13.30 27.44
N GLY A 404 15.96 13.04 27.38
CA GLY A 404 15.39 11.70 27.47
C GLY A 404 15.63 10.89 26.20
N ARG A 405 15.72 9.57 26.34
CA ARG A 405 16.03 8.64 25.23
C ARG A 405 14.90 7.60 25.07
N PRO A 406 13.68 8.03 24.69
CA PRO A 406 12.53 7.13 24.58
C PRO A 406 12.77 6.08 23.49
N GLY A 407 12.42 4.82 23.77
CA GLY A 407 12.59 3.70 22.83
C GLY A 407 14.05 3.33 22.53
N ARG A 408 15.02 3.80 23.32
CA ARG A 408 16.45 3.49 23.17
C ARG A 408 17.02 2.94 24.49
N PRO A 409 18.07 2.09 24.44
CA PRO A 409 18.74 1.58 25.65
C PRO A 409 19.18 2.74 26.54
N ARG A 410 19.05 2.65 27.87
CA ARG A 410 19.46 3.75 28.77
C ARG A 410 20.99 3.95 28.74
N LEU A 411 21.43 5.21 28.79
CA LEU A 411 22.84 5.56 28.99
C LEU A 411 22.99 6.33 30.29
N GLY A 412 23.97 5.93 31.11
CA GLY A 412 24.38 6.68 32.30
C GLY A 412 25.05 8.00 31.95
N ASN A 413 25.18 8.90 32.93
CA ASN A 413 25.80 10.21 32.71
C ASN A 413 27.27 10.11 32.24
N ALA A 414 28.04 9.14 32.75
CA ALA A 414 29.42 8.90 32.29
C ALA A 414 29.45 8.52 30.80
N GLN A 415 28.61 7.58 30.39
CA GLN A 415 28.51 7.16 28.99
C GLN A 415 28.02 8.30 28.08
N LYS A 416 27.04 9.11 28.53
CA LYS A 416 26.63 10.31 27.79
C LYS A 416 27.81 11.28 27.62
N HIS A 417 28.65 11.45 28.63
CA HIS A 417 29.80 12.33 28.54
C HIS A 417 30.82 11.83 27.51
N GLU A 418 31.11 10.53 27.50
CA GLU A 418 31.95 9.87 26.49
C GLU A 418 31.40 10.05 25.06
N VAL A 419 30.09 9.81 24.88
CA VAL A 419 29.42 10.06 23.59
C VAL A 419 29.52 11.54 23.18
N TRP A 420 29.39 12.46 24.13
CA TRP A 420 29.54 13.88 23.86
C TRP A 420 30.96 14.22 23.38
N GLN A 421 32.00 13.64 23.98
CA GLN A 421 33.39 13.80 23.54
C GLN A 421 33.59 13.31 22.09
N LEU A 422 33.04 12.14 21.75
CA LEU A 422 33.08 11.61 20.38
C LEU A 422 32.37 12.54 19.39
N VAL A 423 31.21 13.09 19.77
CA VAL A 423 30.47 14.03 18.92
C VAL A 423 31.24 15.34 18.71
N GLN A 424 31.94 15.84 19.73
CA GLN A 424 32.79 17.03 19.58
C GLN A 424 33.97 16.76 18.64
N ALA A 425 34.65 15.62 18.80
CA ALA A 425 35.72 15.22 17.90
C ALA A 425 35.21 15.07 16.45
N TYR A 426 34.03 14.45 16.27
CA TYR A 426 33.38 14.33 14.97
C TYR A 426 33.09 15.69 14.32
N LYS A 427 32.54 16.65 15.08
CA LYS A 427 32.32 18.02 14.60
C LYS A 427 33.63 18.72 14.23
N ASN A 428 34.68 18.57 15.04
CA ASN A 428 35.99 19.15 14.75
C ASN A 428 36.58 18.63 13.43
N HIS A 429 36.41 17.34 13.12
CA HIS A 429 36.83 16.78 11.83
C HIS A 429 36.04 17.37 10.66
N LEU A 430 34.73 17.59 10.83
CA LEU A 430 33.92 18.24 9.81
C LEU A 430 34.33 19.70 9.58
N ASP A 431 34.73 20.41 10.64
CA ASP A 431 35.15 21.81 10.57
C ASP A 431 36.60 22.00 10.06
N THR A 432 37.40 20.93 10.03
CA THR A 432 38.78 20.96 9.55
C THR A 432 38.84 21.15 8.02
N PRO A 433 39.66 22.07 7.49
CA PRO A 433 39.76 22.28 6.05
C PRO A 433 40.26 21.04 5.27
N PRO A 434 39.65 20.67 4.13
CA PRO A 434 38.45 21.28 3.55
C PRO A 434 37.21 20.93 4.36
N ARG A 435 36.41 21.95 4.73
CA ARG A 435 35.21 21.78 5.55
C ARG A 435 34.24 20.79 4.90
N ARG A 436 33.66 19.92 5.72
CA ARG A 436 32.70 18.88 5.34
C ARG A 436 31.41 19.04 6.12
N THR A 437 30.33 18.48 5.62
CA THR A 437 29.05 18.47 6.33
C THR A 437 28.28 17.17 6.05
N THR A 438 27.17 16.95 6.73
CA THR A 438 26.25 15.84 6.46
C THR A 438 24.87 16.39 6.11
N TYR A 439 24.04 15.61 5.42
CA TYR A 439 22.66 16.01 5.10
C TYR A 439 21.85 16.36 6.35
N ALA A 440 22.06 15.65 7.46
CA ALA A 440 21.42 15.96 8.74
C ALA A 440 21.80 17.34 9.30
N LEU A 441 23.07 17.75 9.14
CA LEU A 441 23.55 19.08 9.53
C LEU A 441 23.03 20.17 8.59
N ILE A 442 22.98 19.91 7.29
CA ILE A 442 22.38 20.82 6.31
C ILE A 442 20.91 21.07 6.66
N ALA A 443 20.15 20.01 6.96
CA ALA A 443 18.75 20.13 7.39
C ALA A 443 18.58 20.94 8.68
N ASP A 444 19.46 20.73 9.67
CA ASP A 444 19.43 21.48 10.93
C ASP A 444 19.75 22.97 10.71
N GLN A 445 20.76 23.27 9.90
CA GLN A 445 21.12 24.64 9.52
C GLN A 445 20.00 25.33 8.72
N ALA A 446 19.38 24.62 7.76
CA ALA A 446 18.23 25.12 7.01
C ALA A 446 17.05 25.43 7.96
N ALA A 447 16.81 24.57 8.95
CA ALA A 447 15.79 24.80 9.96
C ALA A 447 16.07 26.08 10.76
N GLU A 448 17.31 26.33 11.17
CA GLU A 448 17.66 27.57 11.87
C GLU A 448 17.44 28.82 11.03
N LEU A 449 17.84 28.79 9.75
CA LEU A 449 17.68 29.91 8.83
C LEU A 449 16.20 30.26 8.63
N GLU A 450 15.34 29.26 8.41
CA GLU A 450 13.91 29.47 8.26
C GLU A 450 13.24 29.91 9.57
N GLN A 451 13.72 29.45 10.72
CA GLN A 451 13.22 29.93 12.01
C GLN A 451 13.54 31.41 12.24
N ARG A 452 14.77 31.84 11.91
CA ARG A 452 15.14 33.26 11.95
C ARG A 452 14.31 34.08 10.98
N ARG A 453 14.04 33.55 9.78
CA ARG A 453 13.14 34.18 8.80
C ARG A 453 11.73 34.34 9.37
N MET A 454 11.13 33.27 9.90
CA MET A 454 9.78 33.31 10.46
C MET A 454 9.67 34.27 11.64
N ALA A 455 10.66 34.30 12.54
CA ALA A 455 10.69 35.26 13.65
C ALA A 455 10.60 36.71 13.16
N ARG A 456 11.39 37.08 12.14
CA ARG A 456 11.33 38.42 11.52
C ARG A 456 9.99 38.71 10.86
N VAL A 457 9.37 37.70 10.23
CA VAL A 457 8.04 37.80 9.62
C VAL A 457 6.96 38.05 10.68
N GLU A 458 7.06 37.40 11.84
CA GLU A 458 6.14 37.58 12.97
C GLU A 458 6.35 38.93 13.66
N ASP A 459 7.60 39.37 13.84
CA ASP A 459 7.94 40.70 14.36
C ASP A 459 7.37 41.81 13.47
N GLN A 460 7.52 41.68 12.16
CA GLN A 460 6.96 42.64 11.20
C GLN A 460 5.42 42.66 11.24
N ALA A 461 4.79 41.49 11.41
CA ALA A 461 3.33 41.41 11.52
C ALA A 461 2.82 42.07 12.81
N ARG A 462 3.45 41.79 13.96
CA ARG A 462 3.14 42.44 15.24
C ARG A 462 3.26 43.96 15.17
N TYR A 463 4.37 44.44 14.61
CA TYR A 463 4.60 45.87 14.44
C TYR A 463 3.53 46.54 13.56
N LYS A 464 3.09 45.87 12.48
CA LYS A 464 2.03 46.38 11.59
C LYS A 464 0.67 46.46 12.31
N ASP A 465 0.35 45.46 13.14
CA ASP A 465 -0.89 45.45 13.93
C ASP A 465 -0.89 46.55 15.00
N GLU A 466 0.25 46.79 15.66
CA GLU A 466 0.42 47.86 16.66
C GLU A 466 0.32 49.28 16.08
N GLN A 467 0.76 49.48 14.82
CA GLN A 467 0.74 50.78 14.13
C GLN A 467 -0.54 51.04 13.32
N GLY A 468 -1.60 50.24 13.52
CA GLY A 468 -2.90 50.46 12.88
C GLY A 468 -2.89 50.21 11.36
N GLY A 469 -2.05 49.30 10.87
CA GLY A 469 -2.08 48.83 9.48
C GLY A 469 -1.52 49.81 8.43
N ARG A 470 -0.93 50.95 8.83
CA ARG A 470 -0.28 51.89 7.90
C ARG A 470 1.08 51.33 7.47
N ASP A 471 1.26 51.13 6.17
CA ASP A 471 2.51 50.69 5.58
C ASP A 471 3.56 51.80 5.70
N LEU A 472 4.46 51.70 6.70
CA LEU A 472 5.61 52.57 6.80
C LEU A 472 6.68 52.13 5.80
N VAL A 473 6.71 52.85 4.69
CA VAL A 473 7.79 52.79 3.70
C VAL A 473 9.05 53.41 4.34
N HIS A 474 10.04 52.56 4.60
CA HIS A 474 11.46 52.80 4.93
C HIS A 474 11.90 52.78 6.40
N ARG A 475 12.76 51.82 6.75
CA ARG A 475 14.22 52.06 6.92
C ARG A 475 15.03 50.76 6.99
N GLU A 476 16.15 50.77 6.26
CA GLU A 476 17.37 49.96 6.43
C GLU A 476 17.38 48.48 6.00
N ALA A 477 17.24 48.26 4.69
CA ALA A 477 18.17 47.48 3.86
C ALA A 477 17.53 47.35 2.46
N GLY A 478 18.27 47.66 1.40
CA GLY A 478 17.77 47.71 0.02
C GLY A 478 17.20 46.38 -0.49
N SER A 479 15.92 46.14 -0.26
CA SER A 479 14.96 45.49 -1.17
C SER A 479 13.57 45.70 -0.56
N GLY A 480 12.66 46.39 -1.25
CA GLY A 480 11.28 46.63 -0.81
C GLY A 480 10.41 45.37 -0.84
N MET A 481 10.95 44.22 -0.44
CA MET A 481 10.27 42.94 -0.51
C MET A 481 9.71 42.60 0.86
N TRP A 482 8.38 42.68 0.99
CA TRP A 482 7.61 42.21 2.15
C TRP A 482 8.12 40.83 2.59
N LEU A 483 8.65 40.73 3.80
CA LEU A 483 9.15 39.46 4.31
C LEU A 483 7.94 38.56 4.57
N LYS A 484 7.80 37.50 3.78
CA LYS A 484 6.72 36.53 3.89
C LYS A 484 7.27 35.14 4.21
N PRO A 485 6.45 34.27 4.85
CA PRO A 485 6.72 32.84 4.89
C PRO A 485 6.95 32.32 3.48
N ARG A 486 7.76 31.27 3.33
CA ARG A 486 8.03 30.69 2.00
C ARG A 486 6.77 30.12 1.37
N TYR A 487 5.96 29.42 2.19
CA TYR A 487 4.76 28.74 1.74
C TYR A 487 3.56 29.12 2.60
N GLN A 488 2.37 29.05 2.01
CA GLN A 488 1.08 29.17 2.71
C GLN A 488 0.59 27.79 3.17
N HIS A 489 0.89 26.74 2.41
CA HIS A 489 0.53 25.37 2.72
C HIS A 489 1.69 24.42 2.40
N ILE A 490 1.88 23.42 3.25
CA ILE A 490 2.85 22.35 3.03
C ILE A 490 2.12 21.01 3.04
N VAL A 491 2.36 20.20 2.02
CA VAL A 491 1.91 18.82 1.92
C VAL A 491 3.14 17.92 1.96
N VAL A 492 3.15 16.97 2.89
CA VAL A 492 4.27 16.05 3.11
C VAL A 492 3.83 14.62 2.81
N ASP A 493 4.47 13.97 1.85
CA ASP A 493 4.36 12.53 1.59
C ASP A 493 5.55 11.78 2.22
N GLU A 494 5.35 10.49 2.53
CA GLU A 494 6.32 9.64 3.24
C GLU A 494 6.82 10.27 4.56
N ALA A 495 5.89 10.88 5.32
CA ALA A 495 6.18 11.61 6.55
C ALA A 495 6.97 10.81 7.59
N GLN A 496 6.86 9.48 7.57
CA GLN A 496 7.53 8.57 8.51
C GLN A 496 9.06 8.52 8.39
N ASP A 497 9.63 8.98 7.26
CA ASP A 497 11.08 8.99 7.01
C ASP A 497 11.74 10.33 7.35
N LEU A 498 10.95 11.36 7.66
CA LEU A 498 11.49 12.69 7.95
C LEU A 498 12.15 12.76 9.32
N SER A 499 13.35 13.33 9.37
CA SER A 499 14.07 13.61 10.61
C SER A 499 13.42 14.77 11.39
N ALA A 500 13.75 14.90 12.68
CA ALA A 500 13.31 16.03 13.50
C ALA A 500 13.75 17.39 12.91
N SER A 501 14.96 17.46 12.33
CA SER A 501 15.45 18.67 11.65
C SER A 501 14.60 19.03 10.43
N HIS A 502 14.17 18.04 9.63
CA HIS A 502 13.22 18.27 8.53
C HIS A 502 11.90 18.86 9.02
N TRP A 503 11.32 18.29 10.08
CA TRP A 503 10.07 18.80 10.63
C TRP A 503 10.18 20.23 11.17
N ARG A 504 11.29 20.55 11.85
CA ARG A 504 11.57 21.91 12.32
C ARG A 504 11.68 22.91 11.17
N MET A 505 12.36 22.50 10.10
CA MET A 505 12.51 23.31 8.89
C MET A 505 11.14 23.56 8.26
N LEU A 506 10.37 22.50 7.96
CA LEU A 506 9.05 22.63 7.35
C LEU A 506 8.10 23.47 8.21
N ARG A 507 8.09 23.27 9.54
CA ARG A 507 7.25 24.07 10.44
C ARG A 507 7.59 25.56 10.39
N ALA A 508 8.86 25.91 10.21
CA ALA A 508 9.32 27.29 10.14
C ALA A 508 9.05 27.97 8.77
N MET A 509 8.68 27.21 7.74
CA MET A 509 8.42 27.77 6.40
C MET A 509 6.98 28.27 6.20
N VAL A 510 6.07 27.88 7.08
CA VAL A 510 4.63 28.14 6.97
C VAL A 510 4.06 28.66 8.29
N ARG A 511 3.25 29.72 8.21
CA ARG A 511 2.57 30.28 9.39
C ARG A 511 1.60 29.27 9.99
N ARG A 512 1.44 29.30 11.31
CA ARG A 512 0.40 28.52 11.97
C ARG A 512 -0.97 29.05 11.55
N GLY A 513 -1.86 28.15 11.13
CA GLY A 513 -3.18 28.54 10.67
C GLY A 513 -3.91 27.41 9.95
N PRO A 514 -5.10 27.70 9.39
CA PRO A 514 -5.87 26.72 8.66
C PRO A 514 -5.08 26.08 7.52
N ASN A 515 -5.16 24.75 7.41
CA ASN A 515 -4.53 23.97 6.36
C ASN A 515 -3.00 24.20 6.24
N ASP A 516 -2.30 24.50 7.33
CA ASP A 516 -0.87 24.85 7.26
C ASP A 516 0.04 23.68 6.83
N ILE A 517 -0.07 22.52 7.48
CA ILE A 517 0.67 21.31 7.16
C ILE A 517 -0.30 20.13 7.05
N PHE A 518 -0.31 19.48 5.90
CA PHE A 518 -0.98 18.21 5.69
C PHE A 518 0.06 17.12 5.47
N LEU A 519 0.09 16.11 6.32
CA LEU A 519 1.07 15.03 6.20
C LEU A 519 0.39 13.69 5.99
N VAL A 520 0.97 12.89 5.11
CA VAL A 520 0.59 11.51 4.87
C VAL A 520 1.79 10.60 5.15
N GLY A 521 1.54 9.46 5.78
CA GLY A 521 2.62 8.54 6.11
C GLY A 521 2.14 7.16 6.52
N ASP A 522 3.07 6.23 6.52
CA ASP A 522 2.84 4.82 6.86
C ASP A 522 3.77 4.40 7.99
N ALA A 523 3.20 3.98 9.12
CA ALA A 523 3.97 3.43 10.22
C ALA A 523 4.69 2.12 9.82
N HIS A 524 4.05 1.29 8.99
CA HIS A 524 4.54 -0.04 8.59
C HIS A 524 5.65 0.02 7.54
N GLN A 525 5.71 1.09 6.74
CA GLN A 525 6.76 1.24 5.71
C GLN A 525 7.98 2.04 6.21
N ARG A 526 8.17 2.19 7.52
CA ARG A 526 9.37 2.88 8.04
C ARG A 526 10.60 2.00 7.83
N ILE A 527 11.50 2.46 6.97
CA ILE A 527 12.80 1.80 6.71
C ILE A 527 13.94 2.54 7.43
N TYR A 528 13.76 3.85 7.70
CA TYR A 528 14.78 4.73 8.29
C TYR A 528 14.40 5.24 9.69
N GLY A 529 15.36 5.16 10.62
CA GLY A 529 15.45 6.04 11.79
C GLY A 529 14.43 5.86 12.93
N SER A 530 14.68 6.58 14.03
CA SER A 530 13.87 6.52 15.26
C SER A 530 12.71 7.50 15.29
N ARG A 531 11.66 7.12 16.04
CA ARG A 531 10.42 7.86 16.36
C ARG A 531 10.62 9.37 16.58
N VAL A 532 9.93 10.19 15.78
CA VAL A 532 9.86 11.65 15.97
C VAL A 532 8.47 12.00 16.52
N VAL A 533 8.43 12.67 17.66
CA VAL A 533 7.18 13.19 18.23
C VAL A 533 6.89 14.55 17.56
N LEU A 534 5.87 14.60 16.69
CA LEU A 534 5.51 15.79 15.91
C LEU A 534 5.18 17.02 16.80
N GLY A 535 4.53 16.79 17.95
CA GLY A 535 4.21 17.85 18.91
C GLY A 535 5.45 18.58 19.42
N HIS A 536 6.56 17.88 19.65
CA HIS A 536 7.83 18.51 20.05
C HIS A 536 8.45 19.38 18.96
N GLN A 537 8.08 19.15 17.70
CA GLN A 537 8.52 19.96 16.56
C GLN A 537 7.57 21.14 16.27
N GLY A 538 6.58 21.37 17.14
CA GLY A 538 5.59 22.43 17.00
C GLY A 538 4.48 22.14 16.00
N ILE A 539 4.27 20.87 15.64
CA ILE A 539 3.19 20.40 14.78
C ILE A 539 2.14 19.74 15.67
N GLU A 540 1.06 20.47 15.92
CA GLU A 540 -0.04 19.99 16.76
C GLU A 540 -1.19 19.46 15.88
N ILE A 541 -1.45 18.16 15.96
CA ILE A 541 -2.60 17.53 15.31
C ILE A 541 -3.69 17.39 16.38
N ARG A 542 -4.83 18.06 16.19
CA ARG A 542 -5.92 18.10 17.18
C ARG A 542 -7.17 17.37 16.69
N GLY A 543 -7.72 16.50 17.53
CA GLY A 543 -9.04 15.88 17.35
C GLY A 543 -9.18 15.13 16.02
N ARG A 544 -10.22 15.46 15.25
CA ARG A 544 -10.58 14.78 13.97
C ARG A 544 -9.61 15.01 12.81
N ALA A 545 -8.51 15.75 13.03
CA ALA A 545 -7.48 16.04 12.04
C ALA A 545 -6.47 14.87 11.86
N SER A 546 -6.57 13.81 12.66
CA SER A 546 -5.88 12.53 12.46
C SER A 546 -6.87 11.51 11.90
N ARG A 547 -6.54 10.87 10.78
CA ARG A 547 -7.38 9.85 10.13
C ARG A 547 -6.52 8.69 9.63
N ARG A 548 -7.03 7.47 9.77
CA ARG A 548 -6.39 6.25 9.27
C ARG A 548 -7.18 5.70 8.09
N LEU A 549 -6.49 5.40 6.99
CA LEU A 549 -7.01 4.67 5.85
C LEU A 549 -6.75 3.18 6.07
N THR A 550 -7.78 2.35 5.91
CA THR A 550 -7.73 0.89 6.14
C THR A 550 -7.93 0.08 4.86
N LEU A 551 -8.56 0.66 3.84
CA LEU A 551 -8.80 0.00 2.56
C LEU A 551 -7.63 0.19 1.60
N ASN A 552 -7.06 -0.92 1.14
CA ASN A 552 -6.00 -0.99 0.14
C ASN A 552 -6.63 -1.13 -1.25
N TYR A 553 -6.31 -0.20 -2.15
CA TYR A 553 -6.82 -0.15 -3.52
C TYR A 553 -5.72 -0.46 -4.55
N ARG A 554 -4.54 -0.89 -4.10
CA ARG A 554 -3.31 -0.93 -4.90
C ARG A 554 -2.58 -2.25 -4.96
N THR A 555 -2.67 -3.08 -3.94
CA THR A 555 -1.99 -4.38 -3.90
C THR A 555 -3.05 -5.44 -3.72
N THR A 556 -2.99 -6.54 -4.47
CA THR A 556 -3.98 -7.63 -4.33
C THR A 556 -3.95 -8.24 -2.93
N ARG A 557 -5.08 -8.81 -2.52
CA ARG A 557 -5.22 -9.52 -1.24
C ARG A 557 -4.18 -10.63 -1.09
N GLN A 558 -3.89 -11.36 -2.17
CA GLN A 558 -2.94 -12.46 -2.20
C GLN A 558 -1.50 -11.97 -2.00
N ILE A 559 -1.10 -10.87 -2.66
CA ILE A 559 0.22 -10.26 -2.47
C ILE A 559 0.34 -9.70 -1.04
N LEU A 560 -0.67 -8.99 -0.56
CA LEU A 560 -0.67 -8.40 0.77
C LEU A 560 -0.62 -9.47 1.88
N GLY A 561 -1.42 -10.53 1.76
CA GLY A 561 -1.45 -11.64 2.71
C GLY A 561 -0.11 -12.38 2.77
N SER A 562 0.48 -12.68 1.61
CA SER A 562 1.81 -13.29 1.55
C SER A 562 2.90 -12.37 2.09
N ALA A 563 2.86 -11.07 1.79
CA ALA A 563 3.82 -10.10 2.33
C ALA A 563 3.69 -9.94 3.85
N ASN A 564 2.47 -9.99 4.40
CA ASN A 564 2.23 -9.96 5.85
C ASN A 564 2.85 -11.16 6.57
N ARG A 565 2.77 -12.36 5.98
CA ARG A 565 3.43 -13.56 6.54
C ARG A 565 4.95 -13.42 6.63
N LEU A 566 5.58 -12.60 5.78
CA LEU A 566 7.03 -12.30 5.88
C LEU A 566 7.37 -11.45 7.13
N ILE A 567 6.37 -10.75 7.67
CA ILE A 567 6.46 -9.84 8.81
C ILE A 567 6.03 -10.49 10.14
N ASP A 568 5.25 -11.58 10.12
CA ASP A 568 4.69 -12.18 11.35
C ASP A 568 5.80 -12.50 12.37
N GLY A 569 5.72 -11.81 13.53
CA GLY A 569 6.69 -11.93 14.62
C GLY A 569 7.06 -10.63 15.36
N ALA A 570 6.62 -9.43 14.92
CA ALA A 570 6.94 -8.18 15.63
C ALA A 570 5.78 -7.16 15.65
N PRO A 571 5.45 -6.54 16.80
CA PRO A 571 4.50 -5.42 16.87
C PRO A 571 5.09 -4.13 16.27
N PHE A 572 4.27 -3.37 15.54
CA PHE A 572 4.64 -2.08 14.93
C PHE A 572 3.91 -0.91 15.61
N ASP A 573 4.34 0.32 15.30
CA ASP A 573 4.12 1.50 16.14
C ASP A 573 3.73 2.72 15.28
N ASP A 574 2.61 3.36 15.62
CA ASP A 574 2.04 4.48 14.90
C ASP A 574 2.93 5.74 14.92
N LEU A 575 2.60 6.73 14.09
CA LEU A 575 3.40 7.97 14.00
C LEU A 575 3.33 8.88 15.25
N ASP A 576 2.50 8.58 16.26
CA ASP A 576 2.14 9.45 17.41
C ASP A 576 2.36 8.83 18.80
N ALA A 577 2.95 7.66 18.87
CA ALA A 577 3.34 6.95 20.07
C ALA A 577 2.46 5.75 20.55
N GLY A 578 1.54 5.26 19.73
CA GLY A 578 0.75 4.04 19.95
C GLY A 578 1.28 2.80 19.19
N THR A 579 0.76 1.60 19.45
CA THR A 579 1.04 0.41 18.62
C THR A 579 0.06 0.34 17.45
N ASP A 580 0.57 0.16 16.22
CA ASP A 580 -0.22 -0.03 15.01
C ASP A 580 -0.19 -1.50 14.59
N THR A 581 -1.34 -2.17 14.62
CA THR A 581 -1.50 -3.52 14.09
C THR A 581 -2.03 -3.47 12.67
N LEU A 582 -1.71 -4.49 11.87
CA LEU A 582 -2.26 -4.63 10.52
C LEU A 582 -3.75 -5.05 10.54
N ASP A 583 -4.34 -5.21 11.73
CA ASP A 583 -5.74 -5.61 11.92
C ASP A 583 -6.67 -4.61 11.23
N GLY A 584 -7.56 -5.14 10.38
CA GLY A 584 -8.53 -4.35 9.62
C GLY A 584 -8.01 -3.76 8.30
N TYR A 585 -6.75 -3.98 7.89
CA TYR A 585 -6.34 -3.70 6.51
C TYR A 585 -6.97 -4.70 5.55
N ARG A 586 -7.76 -4.22 4.59
CA ARG A 586 -8.41 -5.07 3.59
C ARG A 586 -8.05 -4.58 2.20
N SER A 587 -7.62 -5.49 1.34
CA SER A 587 -7.49 -5.18 -0.08
C SER A 587 -8.81 -5.39 -0.80
N VAL A 588 -9.19 -4.40 -1.59
CA VAL A 588 -10.33 -4.44 -2.51
C VAL A 588 -9.96 -5.18 -3.79
N LEU A 589 -8.67 -5.32 -4.10
CA LEU A 589 -8.18 -6.02 -5.29
C LEU A 589 -7.90 -7.49 -4.98
N THR A 590 -8.29 -8.38 -5.89
CA THR A 590 -7.89 -9.78 -5.92
C THR A 590 -7.04 -10.04 -7.16
N GLY A 591 -6.12 -11.00 -7.09
CA GLY A 591 -5.27 -11.36 -8.21
C GLY A 591 -4.46 -12.61 -7.94
N LEU A 592 -3.40 -12.80 -8.71
CA LEU A 592 -2.56 -14.00 -8.59
C LEU A 592 -1.86 -14.08 -7.23
N ALA A 593 -1.71 -15.30 -6.73
CA ALA A 593 -0.80 -15.55 -5.63
C ALA A 593 0.65 -15.24 -6.05
N PRO A 594 1.49 -14.71 -5.14
CA PRO A 594 2.91 -14.52 -5.45
C PRO A 594 3.56 -15.82 -5.89
N GLN A 595 4.37 -15.73 -6.94
CA GLN A 595 5.10 -16.88 -7.46
C GLN A 595 6.49 -16.94 -6.84
N PHE A 596 6.92 -18.15 -6.50
CA PHE A 596 8.23 -18.40 -5.91
C PHE A 596 9.05 -19.27 -6.86
N TRP A 597 10.25 -18.81 -7.21
CA TRP A 597 11.11 -19.44 -8.20
C TRP A 597 12.51 -19.66 -7.66
N ARG A 598 12.96 -20.91 -7.71
CA ARG A 598 14.28 -21.32 -7.25
C ARG A 598 15.21 -21.61 -8.42
N ALA A 599 16.37 -20.97 -8.42
CA ALA A 599 17.45 -21.19 -9.37
C ALA A 599 18.62 -21.97 -8.74
N PRO A 600 19.34 -22.79 -9.52
CA PRO A 600 20.56 -23.46 -9.06
C PRO A 600 21.71 -22.48 -8.81
N ASP A 601 21.79 -21.41 -9.61
CA ASP A 601 22.84 -20.39 -9.54
C ASP A 601 22.30 -19.02 -9.96
N ARG A 602 23.07 -17.96 -9.66
CA ARG A 602 22.69 -16.57 -9.93
C ARG A 602 22.50 -16.26 -11.41
N LEU A 603 23.31 -16.82 -12.31
CA LEU A 603 23.17 -16.54 -13.73
C LEU A 603 21.87 -17.13 -14.26
N THR A 604 21.53 -18.35 -13.83
CA THR A 604 20.27 -19.00 -14.15
C THR A 604 19.07 -18.20 -13.62
N GLU A 605 19.16 -17.66 -12.39
CA GLU A 605 18.16 -16.76 -11.83
C GLU A 605 17.94 -15.52 -12.72
N MET A 606 19.02 -14.83 -13.09
CA MET A 606 18.96 -13.62 -13.91
C MET A 606 18.33 -13.87 -15.29
N ARG A 607 18.73 -14.97 -15.95
CA ARG A 607 18.19 -15.35 -17.27
C ARG A 607 16.70 -15.64 -17.23
N ALA A 608 16.23 -16.27 -16.16
CA ALA A 608 14.81 -16.58 -16.04
C ALA A 608 13.96 -15.36 -15.73
N VAL A 609 14.43 -14.46 -14.87
CA VAL A 609 13.74 -13.17 -14.66
C VAL A 609 13.66 -12.39 -15.97
N ALA A 610 14.74 -12.36 -16.75
CA ALA A 610 14.74 -11.74 -18.08
C ALA A 610 13.73 -12.41 -19.04
N THR A 611 13.64 -13.74 -19.01
CA THR A 611 12.67 -14.52 -19.81
C THR A 611 11.23 -14.20 -19.41
N LEU A 612 10.92 -14.16 -18.12
CA LEU A 612 9.59 -13.83 -17.61
C LEU A 612 9.19 -12.40 -18.01
N ILE A 613 10.10 -11.43 -17.87
CA ILE A 613 9.86 -10.04 -18.28
C ILE A 613 9.53 -9.97 -19.77
N LYS A 614 10.32 -10.65 -20.60
CA LYS A 614 10.11 -10.70 -22.04
C LYS A 614 8.75 -11.32 -22.38
N GLU A 615 8.40 -12.44 -21.76
CA GLU A 615 7.09 -13.08 -21.91
C GLU A 615 5.94 -12.15 -21.51
N ARG A 616 6.05 -11.42 -20.38
CA ARG A 616 5.01 -10.46 -19.95
C ARG A 616 4.82 -9.34 -20.96
N HIS A 617 5.88 -8.92 -21.62
CA HIS A 617 5.81 -7.92 -22.67
C HIS A 617 5.21 -8.49 -23.96
N ASP A 618 5.81 -9.56 -24.48
CA ASP A 618 5.52 -10.12 -25.79
C ASP A 618 4.13 -10.80 -25.84
N THR A 619 3.74 -11.51 -24.79
CA THR A 619 2.48 -12.29 -24.73
C THR A 619 1.34 -11.49 -24.12
N HIS A 620 1.60 -10.76 -23.04
CA HIS A 620 0.57 -10.08 -22.25
C HIS A 620 0.50 -8.56 -22.49
N GLY A 621 1.30 -8.04 -23.42
CA GLY A 621 1.29 -6.62 -23.79
C GLY A 621 1.69 -5.67 -22.65
N THR A 622 2.35 -6.16 -21.60
CA THR A 622 2.71 -5.32 -20.44
C THR A 622 3.86 -4.39 -20.83
N PRO A 623 3.73 -3.06 -20.69
CA PRO A 623 4.82 -2.13 -20.98
C PRO A 623 6.03 -2.37 -20.07
N TYR A 624 7.25 -2.28 -20.60
CA TYR A 624 8.47 -2.41 -19.78
C TYR A 624 8.51 -1.42 -18.61
N SER A 625 8.01 -0.21 -18.82
CA SER A 625 7.92 0.83 -17.78
C SER A 625 6.99 0.49 -16.62
N ALA A 626 6.06 -0.47 -16.80
CA ALA A 626 5.15 -0.97 -15.78
C ALA A 626 5.75 -2.15 -14.98
N MET A 627 6.95 -2.62 -15.34
CA MET A 627 7.64 -3.74 -14.71
C MET A 627 8.89 -3.26 -13.97
N ALA A 628 9.22 -3.92 -12.85
CA ALA A 628 10.39 -3.55 -12.07
C ALA A 628 11.12 -4.75 -11.42
N ILE A 629 12.44 -4.67 -11.35
CA ILE A 629 13.33 -5.61 -10.68
C ILE A 629 13.91 -4.97 -9.41
N SER A 630 13.62 -5.59 -8.28
CA SER A 630 14.07 -5.15 -6.96
C SER A 630 15.10 -6.12 -6.40
N ALA A 631 16.31 -5.63 -6.14
CA ALA A 631 17.43 -6.45 -5.64
C ALA A 631 17.95 -5.92 -4.29
N PRO A 632 18.61 -6.74 -3.44
CA PRO A 632 19.01 -6.32 -2.10
C PRO A 632 20.14 -5.29 -2.09
N ASP A 633 21.08 -5.39 -3.02
CA ASP A 633 22.29 -4.57 -3.09
C ASP A 633 22.59 -4.07 -4.51
N ARG A 634 23.55 -3.14 -4.60
CA ARG A 634 23.88 -2.48 -5.87
C ARG A 634 24.59 -3.42 -6.84
N ASP A 635 25.36 -4.38 -6.34
CA ASP A 635 26.09 -5.32 -7.19
C ASP A 635 25.10 -6.22 -7.93
N SER A 636 24.09 -6.73 -7.22
CA SER A 636 22.96 -7.47 -7.79
C SER A 636 22.22 -6.65 -8.86
N VAL A 637 21.96 -5.36 -8.60
CA VAL A 637 21.34 -4.46 -9.59
C VAL A 637 22.16 -4.38 -10.88
N LEU A 638 23.48 -4.21 -10.76
CA LEU A 638 24.38 -4.10 -11.92
C LEU A 638 24.48 -5.43 -12.69
N GLU A 639 24.51 -6.57 -12.00
CA GLU A 639 24.54 -7.90 -12.61
C GLU A 639 23.27 -8.14 -13.44
N PHE A 640 22.09 -7.94 -12.85
CA PHE A 640 20.81 -8.09 -13.55
C PHE A 640 20.70 -7.12 -14.74
N ALA A 641 21.07 -5.85 -14.56
CA ALA A 641 21.06 -4.86 -15.65
C ALA A 641 21.94 -5.29 -16.83
N ASN A 642 23.13 -5.85 -16.55
CA ASN A 642 24.02 -6.35 -17.58
C ASN A 642 23.40 -7.51 -18.38
N VAL A 643 22.78 -8.49 -17.71
CA VAL A 643 22.15 -9.65 -18.37
C VAL A 643 20.98 -9.20 -19.25
N LEU A 644 20.09 -8.34 -18.73
CA LEU A 644 18.94 -7.81 -19.47
C LEU A 644 19.36 -7.14 -20.78
N VAL A 645 20.35 -6.24 -20.72
CA VAL A 645 20.76 -5.43 -21.88
C VAL A 645 21.63 -6.24 -22.85
N LYS A 646 22.58 -7.03 -22.35
CA LYS A 646 23.58 -7.70 -23.20
C LYS A 646 23.10 -9.02 -23.77
N GLU A 647 22.38 -9.84 -22.99
CA GLU A 647 21.95 -11.18 -23.42
C GLU A 647 20.54 -11.17 -23.99
N PHE A 648 19.61 -10.41 -23.41
CA PHE A 648 18.19 -10.41 -23.82
C PHE A 648 17.76 -9.17 -24.61
N HIS A 649 18.65 -8.18 -24.75
CA HIS A 649 18.37 -6.89 -25.42
C HIS A 649 17.12 -6.18 -24.89
N LEU A 650 16.84 -6.34 -23.59
CA LEU A 650 15.72 -5.69 -22.93
C LEU A 650 16.12 -4.29 -22.47
N PRO A 651 15.29 -3.26 -22.71
CA PRO A 651 15.55 -1.93 -22.21
C PRO A 651 15.44 -1.94 -20.67
N ALA A 652 16.50 -1.52 -19.98
CA ALA A 652 16.55 -1.44 -18.53
C ALA A 652 16.98 -0.04 -18.08
N VAL A 653 16.30 0.49 -17.07
CA VAL A 653 16.54 1.82 -16.51
C VAL A 653 16.84 1.70 -15.02
N GLU A 654 18.10 1.94 -14.64
CA GLU A 654 18.52 1.94 -13.24
C GLU A 654 17.87 3.10 -12.47
N LEU A 655 17.31 2.81 -11.30
CA LEU A 655 16.78 3.77 -10.34
C LEU A 655 17.94 4.51 -9.65
N GLY A 656 18.57 5.43 -10.37
CA GLY A 656 19.66 6.26 -9.87
C GLY A 656 19.21 7.40 -8.93
N LYS A 657 20.17 8.20 -8.43
CA LYS A 657 19.90 9.44 -7.66
C LYS A 657 19.16 10.52 -8.49
N ALA A 658 19.23 10.39 -9.82
CA ALA A 658 18.62 11.28 -10.78
C ALA A 658 17.17 10.92 -11.13
N GLY A 659 16.53 9.99 -10.42
CA GLY A 659 15.09 9.73 -10.59
C GLY A 659 14.73 8.77 -11.71
N VAL A 660 13.44 8.41 -11.68
CA VAL A 660 12.72 7.74 -12.76
C VAL A 660 12.42 8.83 -13.80
N ARG A 661 13.00 8.72 -15.00
CA ARG A 661 12.49 9.45 -16.17
C ARG A 661 11.26 8.72 -16.68
N SER A 662 10.06 9.31 -16.63
CA SER A 662 8.81 8.64 -17.07
C SER A 662 8.77 8.36 -18.57
N ASP A 663 9.49 9.15 -19.36
CA ASP A 663 9.62 9.01 -20.83
C ASP A 663 10.56 7.88 -21.27
N ALA A 664 11.31 7.28 -20.35
CA ALA A 664 12.20 6.17 -20.67
C ALA A 664 11.42 4.85 -20.70
N GLU A 665 11.22 4.30 -21.92
CA GLU A 665 10.80 2.92 -22.08
C GLU A 665 11.89 1.98 -21.55
N GLY A 666 11.55 1.20 -20.53
CA GLY A 666 12.45 0.20 -19.97
C GLY A 666 12.04 -0.28 -18.58
N VAL A 667 12.47 -1.49 -18.26
CA VAL A 667 12.25 -2.13 -16.96
C VAL A 667 12.98 -1.35 -15.90
N ARG A 668 12.29 -0.98 -14.82
CA ARG A 668 12.92 -0.26 -13.72
C ARG A 668 13.71 -1.23 -12.86
N ILE A 669 15.01 -0.98 -12.69
CA ILE A 669 15.85 -1.82 -11.85
C ILE A 669 16.51 -1.02 -10.73
N GLY A 670 16.50 -1.53 -9.50
CA GLY A 670 17.13 -0.83 -8.39
C GLY A 670 17.13 -1.64 -7.11
N THR A 671 17.78 -1.09 -6.09
CA THR A 671 17.80 -1.75 -4.78
C THR A 671 16.43 -1.68 -4.12
N MET A 672 16.10 -2.62 -3.22
CA MET A 672 14.82 -2.63 -2.49
C MET A 672 14.53 -1.28 -1.80
N HIS A 673 15.58 -0.57 -1.35
CA HIS A 673 15.44 0.77 -0.74
C HIS A 673 14.89 1.81 -1.72
N ARG A 674 15.22 1.70 -3.01
CA ARG A 674 14.82 2.65 -4.07
C ARG A 674 13.38 2.48 -4.52
N PHE A 675 12.78 1.34 -4.22
CA PHE A 675 11.40 1.00 -4.57
C PHE A 675 10.38 1.72 -3.69
N LYS A 676 10.81 2.21 -2.51
CA LYS A 676 9.93 2.94 -1.61
C LYS A 676 9.32 4.17 -2.30
N GLY A 677 8.00 4.27 -2.21
CA GLY A 677 7.21 5.33 -2.83
C GLY A 677 6.80 5.06 -4.28
N LEU A 678 7.38 4.07 -4.94
CA LEU A 678 7.08 3.72 -6.34
C LEU A 678 6.02 2.62 -6.41
N GLU A 679 5.43 2.39 -7.58
CA GLU A 679 4.39 1.37 -7.79
C GLU A 679 4.50 0.84 -9.21
N PHE A 680 4.34 -0.48 -9.36
CA PHE A 680 4.51 -1.19 -10.62
C PHE A 680 3.39 -2.23 -10.78
N GLN A 681 3.01 -2.53 -12.03
CA GLN A 681 2.06 -3.62 -12.28
C GLN A 681 2.66 -4.95 -11.86
N ARG A 682 3.93 -5.17 -12.24
CA ARG A 682 4.64 -6.42 -11.98
C ARG A 682 5.98 -6.13 -11.32
N VAL A 683 6.27 -6.81 -10.21
CA VAL A 683 7.54 -6.70 -9.48
C VAL A 683 8.22 -8.05 -9.41
N PHE A 684 9.49 -8.06 -9.82
CA PHE A 684 10.41 -9.18 -9.68
C PHE A 684 11.32 -8.87 -8.50
N LEU A 685 11.07 -9.50 -7.36
CA LEU A 685 11.87 -9.39 -6.15
C LEU A 685 12.94 -10.48 -6.17
N THR A 686 14.18 -10.10 -6.48
CA THR A 686 15.25 -11.03 -6.80
C THR A 686 16.29 -11.14 -5.70
N SER A 687 17.16 -12.16 -5.79
CA SER A 687 18.24 -12.38 -4.83
C SER A 687 17.73 -12.51 -3.38
N VAL A 688 16.56 -13.12 -3.17
CA VAL A 688 15.95 -13.34 -1.84
C VAL A 688 16.43 -14.67 -1.24
N GLY A 689 17.74 -14.92 -1.33
CA GLY A 689 18.39 -16.13 -0.82
C GLY A 689 18.98 -15.99 0.58
N ASP A 690 19.30 -17.13 1.18
CA ASP A 690 20.04 -17.22 2.45
C ASP A 690 21.35 -16.42 2.38
N GLY A 691 21.62 -15.61 3.40
CA GLY A 691 22.80 -14.74 3.48
C GLY A 691 22.77 -13.49 2.58
N GLN A 692 21.84 -13.37 1.63
CA GLN A 692 21.60 -12.12 0.88
C GLN A 692 20.58 -11.25 1.60
N VAL A 693 19.46 -11.87 2.00
CA VAL A 693 18.38 -11.20 2.73
C VAL A 693 17.97 -12.06 3.91
N PRO A 694 18.20 -11.63 5.16
CA PRO A 694 19.03 -10.50 5.54
C PRO A 694 20.50 -10.78 5.21
N HIS A 695 21.28 -9.72 4.98
CA HIS A 695 22.69 -9.86 4.62
C HIS A 695 23.48 -10.56 5.72
N GLN A 696 24.31 -11.55 5.37
CA GLN A 696 25.04 -12.43 6.30
C GLN A 696 25.84 -11.68 7.38
N ARG A 697 26.33 -10.48 7.05
CA ARG A 697 27.00 -9.55 7.98
C ARG A 697 26.28 -9.36 9.32
N ILE A 698 24.95 -9.47 9.36
CA ILE A 698 24.21 -9.23 10.60
C ILE A 698 24.44 -10.33 11.64
N GLU A 699 24.85 -11.54 11.22
CA GLU A 699 25.11 -12.68 12.12
C GLU A 699 26.22 -12.39 13.14
N GLN A 700 27.15 -11.49 12.83
CA GLN A 700 28.20 -11.08 13.77
C GLN A 700 27.63 -10.43 15.04
N TYR A 701 26.42 -9.85 14.95
CA TYR A 701 25.74 -9.22 16.08
C TYR A 701 24.95 -10.19 16.94
N ARG A 702 24.70 -11.42 16.45
CA ARG A 702 23.82 -12.38 17.13
C ARG A 702 24.23 -12.67 18.57
N VAL A 703 25.53 -12.74 18.83
CA VAL A 703 26.10 -12.96 20.16
C VAL A 703 26.62 -11.66 20.78
N THR A 704 27.25 -10.79 19.99
CA THR A 704 27.93 -9.60 20.50
C THR A 704 26.99 -8.46 20.87
N ASN A 705 25.83 -8.36 20.18
CA ASN A 705 24.81 -7.34 20.43
C ASN A 705 23.42 -7.83 19.97
N PRO A 706 22.72 -8.64 20.79
CA PRO A 706 21.44 -9.23 20.42
C PRO A 706 20.34 -8.22 20.08
N ASP A 707 20.34 -7.05 20.73
CA ASP A 707 19.38 -5.98 20.42
C ASP A 707 19.60 -5.41 19.02
N ARG A 708 20.87 -5.21 18.62
CA ARG A 708 21.20 -4.78 17.26
C ARG A 708 20.84 -5.84 16.24
N TYR A 709 21.10 -7.12 16.54
CA TYR A 709 20.69 -8.22 15.66
C TYR A 709 19.19 -8.15 15.33
N LYS A 710 18.35 -8.04 16.37
CA LYS A 710 16.89 -7.89 16.21
C LYS A 710 16.52 -6.66 15.38
N GLN A 711 17.17 -5.52 15.61
CA GLN A 711 16.91 -4.30 14.85
C GLN A 711 17.28 -4.44 13.35
N GLU A 712 18.44 -5.01 13.04
CA GLU A 712 18.87 -5.20 11.65
C GLU A 712 18.04 -6.26 10.93
N GLU A 713 17.66 -7.34 11.63
CA GLU A 713 16.73 -8.32 11.12
C GLU A 713 15.37 -7.68 10.81
N GLN A 714 14.84 -6.89 11.73
CA GLN A 714 13.57 -6.19 11.54
C GLN A 714 13.63 -5.21 10.36
N LYS A 715 14.71 -4.44 10.23
CA LYS A 715 14.91 -3.54 9.07
C LYS A 715 14.90 -4.32 7.76
N ALA A 716 15.56 -5.46 7.71
CA ALA A 716 15.61 -6.30 6.52
C ALA A 716 14.22 -6.90 6.19
N ARG A 717 13.44 -7.35 7.19
CA ARG A 717 12.04 -7.78 6.99
C ARG A 717 11.17 -6.67 6.44
N SER A 718 11.24 -5.48 7.05
CA SER A 718 10.50 -4.30 6.56
C SER A 718 10.90 -3.94 5.12
N LEU A 719 12.17 -4.12 4.75
CA LEU A 719 12.65 -3.85 3.40
C LEU A 719 12.01 -4.79 2.36
N VAL A 720 11.99 -6.11 2.63
CA VAL A 720 11.35 -7.12 1.78
C VAL A 720 9.87 -6.82 1.63
N PHE A 721 9.18 -6.55 2.74
CA PHE A 721 7.76 -6.20 2.73
C PHE A 721 7.47 -4.95 1.91
N VAL A 722 8.25 -3.89 2.11
CA VAL A 722 8.07 -2.64 1.36
C VAL A 722 8.28 -2.89 -0.13
N ALA A 723 9.26 -3.71 -0.53
CA ALA A 723 9.50 -4.03 -1.94
C ALA A 723 8.39 -4.91 -2.54
N ALA A 724 7.96 -5.95 -1.82
CA ALA A 724 6.89 -6.87 -2.24
C ALA A 724 5.56 -6.13 -2.45
N THR A 725 5.19 -5.23 -1.54
CA THR A 725 3.94 -4.46 -1.60
C THR A 725 3.92 -3.35 -2.66
N ARG A 726 4.96 -3.23 -3.50
CA ARG A 726 4.98 -2.31 -4.67
C ARG A 726 4.34 -2.92 -5.91
N ALA A 727 4.10 -4.23 -5.90
CA ALA A 727 3.37 -4.94 -6.94
C ALA A 727 1.87 -4.66 -6.85
N ARG A 728 1.26 -4.36 -7.99
CA ARG A 728 -0.20 -4.31 -8.13
C ARG A 728 -0.76 -5.68 -8.49
N ASP A 729 -0.32 -6.24 -9.62
CA ASP A 729 -0.96 -7.39 -10.26
C ASP A 729 -0.17 -8.68 -10.00
N GLU A 730 1.16 -8.62 -10.14
CA GLU A 730 2.02 -9.80 -10.06
C GLU A 730 3.27 -9.52 -9.22
N LEU A 731 3.51 -10.41 -8.24
CA LEU A 731 4.76 -10.48 -7.49
C LEU A 731 5.45 -11.80 -7.80
N VAL A 732 6.67 -11.72 -8.31
CA VAL A 732 7.55 -12.86 -8.54
C VAL A 732 8.74 -12.74 -7.60
N VAL A 733 8.95 -13.75 -6.75
CA VAL A 733 10.07 -13.80 -5.80
C VAL A 733 11.05 -14.86 -6.28
N THR A 734 12.31 -14.46 -6.50
CA THR A 734 13.36 -15.37 -6.98
C THR A 734 14.55 -15.41 -6.04
N TRP A 735 15.20 -16.57 -5.99
CA TRP A 735 16.48 -16.77 -5.30
C TRP A 735 17.31 -17.85 -5.97
N SER A 736 18.60 -17.84 -5.68
CA SER A 736 19.55 -18.89 -6.05
C SER A 736 20.06 -19.62 -4.81
N GLY A 737 20.20 -20.95 -4.90
CA GLY A 737 20.69 -21.77 -3.80
C GLY A 737 19.61 -22.13 -2.77
N ARG A 738 19.67 -21.53 -1.58
CA ARG A 738 18.71 -21.75 -0.47
C ARG A 738 17.84 -20.53 -0.27
N ALA A 739 16.56 -20.75 0.04
CA ALA A 739 15.61 -19.69 0.33
C ALA A 739 16.07 -18.85 1.54
N SER A 740 15.77 -17.56 1.51
CA SER A 740 15.90 -16.70 2.69
C SER A 740 15.05 -17.24 3.83
N ARG A 741 15.55 -17.13 5.07
CA ARG A 741 14.78 -17.40 6.30
C ARG A 741 13.55 -16.50 6.51
N PHE A 742 13.37 -15.48 5.67
CA PHE A 742 12.16 -14.65 5.69
C PHE A 742 11.04 -15.24 4.82
N LEU A 743 11.36 -16.18 3.93
CA LEU A 743 10.38 -16.93 3.15
C LEU A 743 9.79 -18.08 3.98
N PRO A 744 8.67 -18.68 3.56
CA PRO A 744 8.10 -19.87 4.18
C PRO A 744 9.14 -21.00 4.36
N ALA A 745 9.01 -21.81 5.42
CA ALA A 745 9.99 -22.85 5.74
C ALA A 745 10.09 -23.93 4.64
N ASP A 746 9.01 -24.15 3.92
CA ASP A 746 8.84 -25.04 2.77
C ASP A 746 9.13 -24.33 1.43
N ALA A 747 9.59 -23.07 1.42
CA ALA A 747 9.80 -22.28 0.20
C ALA A 747 10.67 -22.99 -0.85
N ASP A 748 11.74 -23.68 -0.44
CA ASP A 748 12.61 -24.43 -1.36
C ASP A 748 11.93 -25.68 -1.96
N GLU A 749 10.87 -26.19 -1.33
CA GLU A 749 10.10 -27.36 -1.78
C GLU A 749 8.92 -26.96 -2.67
N ILE A 750 8.21 -25.88 -2.31
CA ILE A 750 7.04 -25.38 -3.04
C ILE A 750 7.41 -24.52 -4.26
N ALA A 751 8.63 -24.01 -4.34
CA ALA A 751 9.05 -23.15 -5.43
C ALA A 751 9.14 -23.89 -6.76
N TYR A 752 8.70 -23.22 -7.82
CA TYR A 752 8.94 -23.68 -9.17
C TYR A 752 10.43 -23.68 -9.47
N ARG A 753 10.89 -24.67 -10.24
CA ARG A 753 12.28 -24.72 -10.69
C ARG A 753 12.43 -23.83 -11.91
N VAL A 754 13.34 -22.89 -11.79
CA VAL A 754 13.65 -21.93 -12.84
C VAL A 754 14.15 -22.60 -14.13
N THR A 755 14.80 -23.75 -14.01
CA THR A 755 15.24 -24.54 -15.17
C THR A 755 14.09 -24.89 -16.11
N ASP A 756 12.89 -25.03 -15.57
CA ASP A 756 11.73 -25.46 -16.34
C ASP A 756 11.25 -24.33 -17.26
N LEU A 757 11.41 -23.05 -16.87
CA LEU A 757 11.14 -21.88 -17.73
C LEU A 757 12.14 -21.71 -18.88
N LEU A 758 13.36 -22.21 -18.71
CA LEU A 758 14.42 -22.07 -19.71
C LEU A 758 14.37 -23.17 -20.79
N MET A 759 13.51 -24.17 -20.61
CA MET A 759 13.21 -25.19 -21.60
C MET A 759 12.08 -24.70 -22.51
N GLN A 760 12.16 -24.94 -23.83
CA GLN A 760 11.12 -24.52 -24.80
C GLN A 760 9.72 -25.08 -24.49
N ASP A 761 9.64 -26.19 -23.73
CA ASP A 761 8.42 -26.89 -23.33
C ASP A 761 8.16 -26.82 -21.82
N GLY A 762 8.62 -25.76 -21.15
CA GLY A 762 8.39 -25.52 -19.73
C GLY A 762 6.90 -25.51 -19.35
N PRO A 763 6.55 -25.78 -18.07
CA PRO A 763 5.18 -25.55 -17.62
C PRO A 763 4.81 -24.11 -17.96
N PRO A 764 3.57 -23.86 -18.45
CA PRO A 764 3.15 -22.49 -18.70
C PRO A 764 3.43 -21.69 -17.44
N SER A 765 4.08 -20.54 -17.60
CA SER A 765 4.11 -19.56 -16.52
C SER A 765 2.66 -19.42 -16.06
N GLY A 766 2.39 -19.47 -14.75
CA GLY A 766 1.02 -19.62 -14.19
C GLY A 766 -0.01 -18.57 -14.61
N SER A 767 0.32 -17.69 -15.57
CA SER A 767 -0.58 -16.84 -16.34
C SER A 767 -1.43 -17.57 -17.40
N ALA A 768 -1.07 -18.78 -17.84
CA ALA A 768 -1.87 -19.51 -18.86
C ALA A 768 -2.86 -20.54 -18.27
N ALA A 769 -2.88 -20.72 -16.95
CA ALA A 769 -3.77 -21.64 -16.24
C ALA A 769 -4.92 -20.92 -15.50
N ALA A 770 -5.15 -19.64 -15.81
CA ALA A 770 -6.29 -18.85 -15.33
C ALA A 770 -7.41 -18.87 -16.38
#